data_AF-A0A8J5XU19-F1
#
_entry.id   AF-A0A8J5XU19-F1
#
_cell.length_a   1.000
_cell.length_b   1.000
_cell.length_c   1.000
_cell.angle_alpha   90.00
_cell.angle_beta   90.00
_cell.angle_gamma   90.00
#
_symmetry.space_group_name_H-M   'P 1'
#
loop_
_entity.id
_entity.type
_entity.pdbx_description
1 polymer ?
#
loop_
_entity_poly.entity_id
_entity_poly.type
_entity_poly.pdbx_seq_one_letter_code
_entity_poly.pdbx_strand_id
1 'polypeptide(L)'
;MGCAPSALLDTDGDERGESRVALLEAEVRRLEAEAEMLRAKLVDLEQTGLKRDQQQARRESGARRRIPVVGDHVVSHHVKHAYYTARVVEFDAAAREFVVAWDDGDASGTRQPYDKVCLNDEPGADDVAVSTIVMFPQGKYQFSDQSGAVRQGLDRYHEGKVVRVERDGTTGEKLYVGMHTRSELDGKWCTYAGHAPTFRCTLPQLRVAANLLDLLDNPSSAQAAAGAAGADAKYDIYMSFTLQDAETARRLGDARGADPTAIAAHFEQAGWRVYCDARAAEHAEASVVALASASVCVACISDAFAANTHSRQELQYAKKTLKKPVVPLIVGDAAESWDFMNTLVGLLIAGDLYIDFRARAKHAEKLADAVGTLRGLLHPSVPGAPLVVAGARGSGPADGLAVARDVFVSYCWHNSALAAAAMEVPELHGDALADPRALAKALAAAGRSTWLDIDVLGGGSGLFEDIARGLQRAKVVVICVSAAYAQSDNCRMEMQFAIKVLKKRCVTIIVDSSAEWQQSVVGLLAASLPTIDLAAAVRERGEVGRDAVIAQLLQLIAPEPTAGQPAAKKSKAGVATAAAANAADAGPALSRAPPAAAKAARAAYVLDADAELGGAGSAAADGDEELDAPPELAARMESGAGARVGDHVVSHHFRHAFYTATVVAFDAATREFTVAWDDGDATGTEQPFERVFPNAPPDADDVGVGTRVLFPQGKYKFTDTAGVERTGMDRYHEGVVTALEHDAQSDEMVYAGRHAYGKDDGKWIAYAGYEETFSLPLDRLRVTGNLMAALAVATGGGSAG
;
A
#
# COMPACT_ATOMS: atom_id res chain seq x y z
N MET A 1 -43.05 31.19 108.05
CA MET A 1 -43.59 30.83 106.72
C MET A 1 -42.57 31.28 105.70
N GLY A 2 -42.19 30.39 104.78
CA GLY A 2 -40.91 30.44 104.07
C GLY A 2 -40.83 31.42 102.89
N CYS A 3 -39.58 31.66 102.46
CA CYS A 3 -39.14 31.60 101.06
C CYS A 3 -37.64 31.93 101.01
N ALA A 4 -36.85 31.07 100.36
CA ALA A 4 -35.44 31.29 100.04
C ALA A 4 -35.30 32.17 98.78
N PRO A 5 -34.13 32.80 98.55
CA PRO A 5 -33.68 33.12 97.20
C PRO A 5 -32.55 32.19 96.75
N SER A 6 -32.78 31.64 95.56
CA SER A 6 -31.94 30.74 94.79
C SER A 6 -30.73 31.46 94.19
N ALA A 7 -29.56 30.81 94.24
CA ALA A 7 -28.38 31.16 93.47
C ALA A 7 -28.42 30.41 92.13
N LEU A 8 -28.50 31.15 91.01
CA LEU A 8 -28.26 30.64 89.67
C LEU A 8 -26.98 31.32 89.15
N LEU A 9 -25.89 30.56 89.13
CA LEU A 9 -24.68 30.87 88.37
C LEU A 9 -24.83 30.19 87.01
N ASP A 10 -24.71 31.03 85.98
CA ASP A 10 -24.87 30.72 84.56
C ASP A 10 -23.56 30.11 84.03
N THR A 11 -23.57 28.84 83.64
CA THR A 11 -22.40 28.08 83.11
C THR A 11 -22.64 27.51 81.72
N ASP A 12 -23.44 28.17 80.88
CA ASP A 12 -23.77 27.70 79.51
C ASP A 12 -22.90 28.33 78.40
N GLY A 13 -21.77 28.95 78.76
CA GLY A 13 -20.90 29.68 77.82
C GLY A 13 -19.84 28.85 77.09
N ASP A 14 -19.44 27.68 77.63
CA ASP A 14 -18.19 27.01 77.21
C ASP A 14 -18.41 25.93 76.13
N GLU A 15 -19.52 25.19 76.18
CA GLU A 15 -19.78 24.09 75.21
C GLU A 15 -20.00 24.57 73.76
N ARG A 16 -20.46 25.82 73.57
CA ARG A 16 -20.61 26.41 72.22
C ARG A 16 -19.28 26.83 71.61
N GLY A 17 -18.25 27.05 72.42
CA GLY A 17 -16.90 27.39 71.96
C GLY A 17 -16.20 26.17 71.36
N GLU A 18 -16.19 25.06 72.09
CA GLU A 18 -15.51 23.83 71.67
C GLU A 18 -16.13 23.22 70.40
N SER A 19 -17.46 23.24 70.27
CA SER A 19 -18.14 22.75 69.06
C SER A 19 -17.79 23.58 67.81
N ARG A 20 -17.59 24.90 67.97
CA ARG A 20 -17.18 25.79 66.86
C ARG A 20 -15.72 25.58 66.46
N VAL A 21 -14.85 25.30 67.42
CA VAL A 21 -13.43 25.02 67.16
C VAL A 21 -13.31 23.70 66.39
N ALA A 22 -13.97 22.64 66.82
CA ALA A 22 -13.95 21.35 66.11
C ALA A 22 -14.47 21.45 64.66
N LEU A 23 -15.51 22.25 64.44
CA LEU A 23 -16.08 22.47 63.11
C LEU A 23 -15.15 23.29 62.20
N LEU A 24 -14.45 24.28 62.76
CA LEU A 24 -13.42 25.03 62.05
C LEU A 24 -12.19 24.17 61.72
N GLU A 25 -11.75 23.31 62.63
CA GLU A 25 -10.63 22.39 62.39
C GLU A 25 -10.93 21.34 61.31
N ALA A 26 -12.18 20.86 61.22
CA ALA A 26 -12.61 19.97 60.16
C ALA A 26 -12.63 20.69 58.79
N GLU A 27 -13.09 21.94 58.76
CA GLU A 27 -13.11 22.74 57.54
C GLU A 27 -11.71 23.13 57.07
N VAL A 28 -10.79 23.46 57.99
CA VAL A 28 -9.37 23.70 57.66
C VAL A 28 -8.75 22.45 57.02
N ARG A 29 -8.96 21.26 57.58
CA ARG A 29 -8.47 20.01 56.98
C ARG A 29 -9.04 19.74 55.60
N ARG A 30 -10.33 20.05 55.37
CA ARG A 30 -10.97 19.94 54.05
C ARG A 30 -10.31 20.85 53.03
N LEU A 31 -10.08 22.12 53.40
CA LEU A 31 -9.47 23.12 52.54
C LEU A 31 -7.99 22.81 52.26
N GLU A 32 -7.24 22.26 53.21
CA GLU A 32 -5.86 21.83 53.01
C GLU A 32 -5.77 20.68 51.98
N ALA A 33 -6.65 19.67 52.07
CA ALA A 33 -6.71 18.58 51.10
C ALA A 33 -7.11 19.07 49.69
N GLU A 34 -8.04 20.02 49.62
CA GLU A 34 -8.45 20.64 48.34
C GLU A 34 -7.30 21.46 47.72
N ALA A 35 -6.56 22.21 48.54
CA ALA A 35 -5.39 22.97 48.10
C ALA A 35 -4.26 22.06 47.60
N GLU A 36 -4.03 20.92 48.25
CA GLU A 36 -3.03 19.94 47.82
C GLU A 36 -3.40 19.29 46.48
N MET A 37 -4.68 18.94 46.28
CA MET A 37 -5.18 18.44 45.00
C MET A 37 -5.02 19.48 43.88
N LEU A 38 -5.31 20.76 44.15
CA LEU A 38 -5.17 21.84 43.17
C LEU A 38 -3.69 22.10 42.83
N ARG A 39 -2.78 22.03 43.81
CA ARG A 39 -1.33 22.13 43.56
C ARG A 39 -0.83 20.99 42.67
N ALA A 40 -1.28 19.76 42.90
CA ALA A 40 -0.94 18.62 42.06
C ALA A 40 -1.43 18.80 40.60
N LYS A 41 -2.67 19.30 40.42
CA LYS A 41 -3.20 19.62 39.08
C LYS A 41 -2.44 20.75 38.39
N LEU A 42 -1.99 21.76 39.14
CA LEU A 42 -1.22 22.87 38.58
C LEU A 42 0.14 22.40 38.05
N VAL A 43 0.85 21.54 38.80
CA VAL A 43 2.12 20.95 38.37
C VAL A 43 1.95 20.11 37.10
N ASP A 44 0.88 19.33 36.99
CA ASP A 44 0.57 18.55 35.79
C ASP A 44 0.23 19.44 34.58
N LEU A 45 -0.51 20.53 34.79
CA LEU A 45 -0.80 21.54 33.76
C LEU A 45 0.45 22.29 33.29
N GLU A 46 1.37 22.63 34.20
CA GLU A 46 2.64 23.28 33.84
C GLU A 46 3.55 22.32 33.08
N GLN A 47 3.63 21.04 33.49
CA GLN A 47 4.39 20.02 32.77
C GLN A 47 3.82 19.73 31.39
N THR A 48 2.50 19.73 31.22
CA THR A 48 1.84 19.54 29.92
C THR A 48 1.99 20.76 29.01
N GLY A 49 1.97 21.98 29.57
CA GLY A 49 2.27 23.22 28.84
C GLY A 49 3.71 23.27 28.32
N LEU A 50 4.70 22.99 29.19
CA LEU A 50 6.11 22.89 28.80
C LEU A 50 6.36 21.80 27.75
N LYS A 51 5.68 20.65 27.84
CA LYS A 51 5.73 19.60 26.82
C LYS A 51 5.18 20.11 25.48
N ARG A 52 4.05 20.83 25.48
CA ARG A 52 3.48 21.43 24.27
C ARG A 52 4.41 22.46 23.65
N ASP A 53 5.00 23.34 24.45
CA ASP A 53 5.90 24.39 23.96
C ASP A 53 7.23 23.80 23.47
N GLN A 54 7.77 22.77 24.13
CA GLN A 54 8.94 22.04 23.65
C GLN A 54 8.63 21.24 22.39
N GLN A 55 7.47 20.59 22.29
CA GLN A 55 7.03 19.85 21.11
C GLN A 55 6.75 20.80 19.94
N GLN A 56 6.19 21.98 20.20
CA GLN A 56 5.92 23.02 19.21
C GLN A 56 7.22 23.70 18.74
N ALA A 57 8.13 24.06 19.64
CA ALA A 57 9.47 24.56 19.29
C ALA A 57 10.31 23.51 18.54
N ARG A 58 10.18 22.22 18.88
CA ARG A 58 10.79 21.10 18.13
C ARG A 58 10.18 20.96 16.72
N ARG A 59 8.85 21.07 16.58
CA ARG A 59 8.12 21.05 15.28
C ARG A 59 8.50 22.24 14.38
N GLU A 60 8.68 23.42 14.96
CA GLU A 60 9.04 24.66 14.26
C GLU A 60 10.51 24.67 13.77
N SER A 61 11.38 23.81 14.31
CA SER A 61 12.80 23.71 13.92
C SER A 61 13.07 23.01 12.58
N GLY A 62 12.03 22.56 11.86
CA GLY A 62 12.12 22.14 10.46
C GLY A 62 13.03 20.92 10.23
N ALA A 63 12.44 19.72 10.30
CA ALA A 63 13.04 18.45 9.89
C ALA A 63 14.28 18.01 10.70
N ARG A 64 14.12 17.73 11.99
CA ARG A 64 15.07 16.82 12.67
C ARG A 64 14.77 15.37 12.32
N ARG A 65 15.85 14.61 12.11
CA ARG A 65 15.86 13.14 12.04
C ARG A 65 15.13 12.60 13.28
N ARG A 66 14.19 11.67 13.11
CA ARG A 66 13.39 11.09 14.21
C ARG A 66 14.20 10.03 14.96
N ILE A 67 15.33 10.46 15.51
CA ILE A 67 16.31 9.63 16.22
C ILE A 67 16.07 9.81 17.73
N PRO A 68 15.73 8.74 18.47
CA PRO A 68 15.75 8.77 19.92
C PRO A 68 17.14 9.14 20.44
N VAL A 69 17.22 10.18 21.29
CA VAL A 69 18.45 10.51 22.02
C VAL A 69 18.27 10.30 23.52
N VAL A 70 19.37 10.23 24.25
CA VAL A 70 19.36 10.10 25.72
C VAL A 70 18.47 11.17 26.35
N GLY A 71 17.54 10.73 27.19
CA GLY A 71 16.52 11.55 27.85
C GLY A 71 15.19 11.66 27.11
N ASP A 72 15.11 11.31 25.82
CA ASP A 72 13.84 11.31 25.09
C ASP A 72 12.90 10.21 25.59
N HIS A 73 11.59 10.51 25.52
CA HIS A 73 10.55 9.53 25.74
C HIS A 73 10.33 8.67 24.50
N VAL A 74 10.28 7.36 24.73
CA VAL A 74 10.12 6.35 23.69
C VAL A 74 8.98 5.40 24.04
N VAL A 75 8.48 4.70 23.02
CA VAL A 75 7.72 3.46 23.17
C VAL A 75 8.68 2.33 22.79
N SER A 76 8.85 1.38 23.69
CA SER A 76 9.87 0.34 23.61
C SER A 76 9.28 -1.04 23.86
N HIS A 77 9.79 -2.05 23.17
CA HIS A 77 9.37 -3.45 23.35
C HIS A 77 9.71 -3.97 24.74
N HIS A 78 8.79 -4.76 25.29
CA HIS A 78 8.91 -5.49 26.54
C HIS A 78 8.47 -6.95 26.29
N VAL A 79 8.23 -7.75 27.32
CA VAL A 79 7.91 -9.18 27.16
C VAL A 79 6.59 -9.40 26.41
N LYS A 80 6.51 -10.54 25.69
CA LYS A 80 5.31 -11.03 24.99
C LYS A 80 4.77 -10.08 23.91
N HIS A 81 5.67 -9.42 23.17
CA HIS A 81 5.36 -8.52 22.04
C HIS A 81 4.52 -7.30 22.42
N ALA A 82 4.53 -6.90 23.70
CA ALA A 82 3.92 -5.67 24.18
C ALA A 82 4.96 -4.55 24.24
N TYR A 83 4.51 -3.31 24.06
CA TYR A 83 5.38 -2.14 24.07
C TYR A 83 4.86 -1.14 25.10
N TYR A 84 5.77 -0.51 25.83
CA TYR A 84 5.46 0.43 26.90
C TYR A 84 6.28 1.71 26.79
N THR A 85 5.85 2.76 27.49
CA THR A 85 6.59 4.01 27.51
C THR A 85 7.82 3.91 28.40
N ALA A 86 8.92 4.47 27.93
CA ALA A 86 10.20 4.47 28.62
C ALA A 86 10.98 5.75 28.26
N ARG A 87 12.15 5.91 28.87
CA ARG A 87 13.13 6.95 28.50
C ARG A 87 14.42 6.31 28.03
N VAL A 88 15.04 6.88 27.00
CA VAL A 88 16.37 6.44 26.57
C VAL A 88 17.40 6.85 27.63
N VAL A 89 18.17 5.88 28.10
CA VAL A 89 19.29 6.07 29.02
C VAL A 89 20.61 6.09 28.25
N GLU A 90 20.75 5.19 27.29
CA GLU A 90 21.97 4.99 26.52
C GLU A 90 21.63 4.42 25.13
N PHE A 91 22.51 4.64 24.16
CA PHE A 91 22.47 3.95 22.86
C PHE A 91 23.86 3.36 22.58
N ASP A 92 23.90 2.05 22.40
CA ASP A 92 25.08 1.30 21.98
C ASP A 92 25.03 1.15 20.45
N ALA A 93 25.82 1.99 19.75
CA ALA A 93 25.85 2.00 18.29
C ALA A 93 26.43 0.70 17.71
N ALA A 94 27.32 0.01 18.43
CA ALA A 94 27.95 -1.22 17.94
C ALA A 94 26.99 -2.42 18.06
N ALA A 95 26.26 -2.51 19.18
CA ALA A 95 25.22 -3.52 19.36
C ALA A 95 23.91 -3.18 18.63
N ARG A 96 23.73 -1.91 18.23
CA ARG A 96 22.49 -1.36 17.67
C ARG A 96 21.32 -1.51 18.65
N GLU A 97 21.59 -1.25 19.93
CA GLU A 97 20.66 -1.39 21.05
C GLU A 97 20.53 -0.09 21.84
N PHE A 98 19.33 0.19 22.34
CA PHE A 98 19.09 1.19 23.36
C PHE A 98 19.03 0.56 24.74
N VAL A 99 19.54 1.27 25.73
CA VAL A 99 19.17 1.05 27.13
C VAL A 99 18.04 2.01 27.46
N VAL A 100 16.91 1.49 27.93
CA VAL A 100 15.73 2.26 28.32
C VAL A 100 15.45 2.11 29.81
N ALA A 101 14.95 3.17 30.43
CA ALA A 101 14.37 3.15 31.78
C ALA A 101 12.85 3.22 31.65
N TRP A 102 12.15 2.17 32.07
CA TRP A 102 10.70 2.10 32.01
C TRP A 102 10.07 3.18 32.89
N ASP A 103 9.02 3.84 32.39
CA ASP A 103 8.35 4.91 33.14
C ASP A 103 7.67 4.40 34.44
N ASP A 104 7.44 3.09 34.55
CA ASP A 104 6.91 2.41 35.73
C ASP A 104 7.99 2.00 36.75
N GLY A 105 9.27 2.17 36.42
CA GLY A 105 10.40 1.79 37.27
C GLY A 105 10.76 0.31 37.24
N ASP A 106 10.21 -0.48 36.29
CA ASP A 106 10.70 -1.84 36.03
C ASP A 106 12.20 -1.79 35.67
N ALA A 107 12.97 -2.72 36.22
CA ALA A 107 14.41 -2.86 35.98
C ALA A 107 14.73 -3.98 34.98
N SER A 108 13.73 -4.75 34.55
CA SER A 108 13.88 -5.87 33.62
C SER A 108 13.86 -5.40 32.16
N GLY A 109 14.50 -6.17 31.27
CA GLY A 109 14.40 -5.95 29.82
C GLY A 109 14.78 -4.53 29.37
N THR A 110 15.76 -3.90 30.00
CA THR A 110 16.12 -2.50 29.71
C THR A 110 16.91 -2.34 28.42
N ARG A 111 17.57 -3.39 27.92
CA ARG A 111 18.24 -3.38 26.61
C ARG A 111 17.28 -3.83 25.52
N GLN A 112 17.11 -3.00 24.50
CA GLN A 112 16.18 -3.24 23.40
C GLN A 112 16.84 -2.91 22.06
N PRO A 113 16.66 -3.75 21.03
CA PRO A 113 17.22 -3.48 19.70
C PRO A 113 16.56 -2.23 19.08
N TYR A 114 17.29 -1.53 18.22
CA TYR A 114 16.87 -0.22 17.71
C TYR A 114 15.51 -0.24 16.98
N ASP A 115 15.18 -1.32 16.29
CA ASP A 115 13.95 -1.50 15.53
C ASP A 115 12.72 -1.71 16.43
N LYS A 116 12.96 -1.94 17.73
CA LYS A 116 11.96 -2.11 18.78
C LYS A 116 11.79 -0.89 19.67
N VAL A 117 12.46 0.22 19.34
CA VAL A 117 12.38 1.49 20.05
C VAL A 117 11.94 2.59 19.10
N CYS A 118 10.87 3.28 19.45
CA CYS A 118 10.33 4.39 18.67
C CYS A 118 10.14 5.63 19.54
N LEU A 119 10.40 6.82 18.99
CA LEU A 119 10.08 8.07 19.69
C LEU A 119 8.59 8.08 20.02
N ASN A 120 8.24 8.46 21.25
CA ASN A 120 6.84 8.62 21.65
C ASN A 120 6.26 9.96 21.14
N ASP A 121 6.33 10.17 19.83
CA ASP A 121 5.83 11.36 19.15
C ASP A 121 5.08 10.97 17.86
N GLU A 122 4.24 11.87 17.39
CA GLU A 122 3.48 11.73 16.16
C GLU A 122 4.42 11.60 14.94
N PRO A 123 4.24 10.59 14.08
CA PRO A 123 4.97 10.49 12.82
C PRO A 123 4.59 11.56 11.80
N GLY A 124 5.54 11.90 10.93
CA GLY A 124 5.23 12.70 9.75
C GLY A 124 4.27 11.96 8.83
N ALA A 125 3.45 12.69 8.07
CA ALA A 125 2.49 12.09 7.14
C ALA A 125 3.16 11.20 6.07
N ASP A 126 4.43 11.45 5.76
CA ASP A 126 5.22 10.67 4.81
C ASP A 126 6.01 9.53 5.49
N ASP A 127 5.90 9.36 6.81
CA ASP A 127 6.55 8.28 7.56
C ASP A 127 5.68 7.02 7.64
N VAL A 128 4.39 7.13 7.31
CA VAL A 128 3.43 6.02 7.39
C VAL A 128 2.70 5.83 6.06
N ALA A 129 2.85 4.65 5.48
CA ALA A 129 2.16 4.18 4.29
C ALA A 129 1.82 2.68 4.41
N VAL A 130 1.19 2.09 3.39
CA VAL A 130 0.98 0.64 3.34
C VAL A 130 2.33 -0.09 3.45
N SER A 131 2.33 -1.20 4.17
CA SER A 131 3.49 -2.00 4.55
C SER A 131 4.45 -1.36 5.55
N THR A 132 4.09 -0.22 6.15
CA THR A 132 4.87 0.37 7.25
C THR A 132 4.62 -0.38 8.55
N ILE A 133 5.70 -0.70 9.27
CA ILE A 133 5.62 -1.23 10.63
C ILE A 133 5.43 -0.05 11.58
N VAL A 134 4.39 -0.12 12.39
CA VAL A 134 3.98 0.94 13.32
C VAL A 134 3.72 0.35 14.70
N MET A 135 3.89 1.17 15.72
CA MET A 135 3.44 0.87 17.07
C MET A 135 2.17 1.66 17.33
N PHE A 136 1.12 0.99 17.78
CA PHE A 136 -0.19 1.61 17.99
C PHE A 136 -0.73 1.24 19.38
N PRO A 137 -1.47 2.15 20.04
CA PRO A 137 -2.01 1.91 21.37
C PRO A 137 -3.19 0.94 21.27
N GLN A 138 -3.19 -0.09 22.11
CA GLN A 138 -4.31 -1.00 22.27
C GLN A 138 -4.32 -1.55 23.71
N GLY A 139 -5.26 -1.04 24.49
CA GLY A 139 -5.42 -1.36 25.91
C GLY A 139 -4.61 -0.46 26.84
N LYS A 140 -4.86 -0.66 28.13
CA LYS A 140 -4.11 -0.06 29.24
C LYS A 140 -3.51 -1.19 30.06
N TYR A 141 -2.33 -1.01 30.61
CA TYR A 141 -1.80 -1.97 31.59
C TYR A 141 -1.80 -1.38 33.00
N GLN A 142 -1.95 -2.27 33.96
CA GLN A 142 -1.83 -1.98 35.38
C GLN A 142 -0.57 -2.66 35.88
N PHE A 143 0.20 -1.96 36.71
CA PHE A 143 1.33 -2.55 37.40
C PHE A 143 1.27 -2.17 38.88
N SER A 144 1.75 -3.07 39.72
CA SER A 144 2.02 -2.81 41.13
C SER A 144 3.45 -2.31 41.26
N ASP A 145 3.64 -1.12 41.81
CA ASP A 145 4.99 -0.63 42.11
C ASP A 145 5.61 -1.40 43.30
N GLN A 146 6.87 -1.11 43.62
CA GLN A 146 7.60 -1.77 44.71
C GLN A 146 6.95 -1.55 46.10
N SER A 147 6.05 -0.58 46.24
CA SER A 147 5.28 -0.35 47.46
C SER A 147 3.97 -1.17 47.52
N GLY A 148 3.68 -1.94 46.48
CA GLY A 148 2.43 -2.70 46.33
C GLY A 148 1.24 -1.85 45.87
N ALA A 149 1.46 -0.57 45.57
CA ALA A 149 0.41 0.30 45.05
C ALA A 149 0.16 -0.02 43.57
N VAL A 150 -1.08 -0.38 43.24
CA VAL A 150 -1.51 -0.59 41.85
C VAL A 150 -1.62 0.79 41.18
N ARG A 151 -0.72 1.07 40.23
CA ARG A 151 -0.82 2.23 39.36
C ARG A 151 -1.58 1.82 38.09
N GLN A 152 -2.73 2.46 37.88
CA GLN A 152 -3.46 2.35 36.61
C GLN A 152 -2.92 3.37 35.60
N GLY A 153 -2.79 2.98 34.34
CA GLY A 153 -3.20 3.91 33.26
C GLY A 153 -2.20 4.22 32.15
N LEU A 154 -1.03 3.58 32.07
CA LEU A 154 -0.15 3.76 30.92
C LEU A 154 -0.69 3.02 29.69
N ASP A 155 -0.54 3.66 28.53
CA ASP A 155 -0.90 3.07 27.24
C ASP A 155 -0.04 1.85 26.95
N ARG A 156 -0.70 0.74 26.61
CA ARG A 156 -0.02 -0.43 26.05
C ARG A 156 -0.01 -0.28 24.55
N TYR A 157 1.16 -0.40 23.95
CA TYR A 157 1.36 -0.36 22.51
C TYR A 157 1.64 -1.75 21.96
N HIS A 158 1.36 -1.93 20.68
CA HIS A 158 1.61 -3.17 19.94
C HIS A 158 2.22 -2.85 18.59
N GLU A 159 3.00 -3.79 18.08
CA GLU A 159 3.52 -3.73 16.72
C GLU A 159 2.48 -4.23 15.72
N GLY A 160 2.34 -3.49 14.62
CA GLY A 160 1.48 -3.86 13.50
C GLY A 160 2.00 -3.36 12.17
N LYS A 161 1.48 -3.94 11.09
CA LYS A 161 1.75 -3.54 9.71
C LYS A 161 0.51 -2.87 9.13
N VAL A 162 0.67 -1.67 8.59
CA VAL A 162 -0.40 -0.97 7.86
C VAL A 162 -0.71 -1.74 6.57
N VAL A 163 -1.96 -2.13 6.37
CA VAL A 163 -2.41 -2.86 5.17
C VAL A 163 -3.18 -1.96 4.20
N ARG A 164 -3.84 -0.91 4.70
CA ARG A 164 -4.50 0.09 3.87
C ARG A 164 -4.61 1.44 4.58
N VAL A 165 -4.84 2.48 3.78
CA VAL A 165 -5.16 3.83 4.26
C VAL A 165 -6.51 4.22 3.68
N GLU A 166 -7.44 4.61 4.55
CA GLU A 166 -8.79 5.02 4.19
C GLU A 166 -9.10 6.41 4.78
N ARG A 167 -10.25 6.99 4.41
CA ARG A 167 -10.75 8.21 5.04
C ARG A 167 -11.93 7.86 5.95
N ASP A 168 -11.95 8.46 7.13
CA ASP A 168 -13.13 8.43 7.97
C ASP A 168 -14.30 9.10 7.23
N GLY A 169 -15.41 8.38 7.06
CA GLY A 169 -16.56 8.89 6.30
C GLY A 169 -17.26 10.09 6.96
N THR A 170 -17.02 10.33 8.25
CA THR A 170 -17.62 11.41 9.03
C THR A 170 -16.69 12.61 9.14
N THR A 171 -15.43 12.38 9.50
CA THR A 171 -14.45 13.46 9.75
C THR A 171 -13.60 13.80 8.53
N GLY A 172 -13.53 12.89 7.54
CA GLY A 172 -12.62 12.99 6.40
C GLY A 172 -11.14 12.77 6.75
N GLU A 173 -10.82 12.49 8.03
CA GLU A 173 -9.46 12.26 8.50
C GLU A 173 -8.89 10.97 7.90
N LYS A 174 -7.56 10.92 7.70
CA LYS A 174 -6.90 9.70 7.25
C LYS A 174 -6.85 8.67 8.38
N LEU A 175 -7.35 7.48 8.11
CA LEU A 175 -7.27 6.33 8.98
C LEU A 175 -6.31 5.29 8.40
N TYR A 176 -5.42 4.80 9.24
CA TYR A 176 -4.48 3.74 8.94
C TYR A 176 -5.04 2.44 9.52
N VAL A 177 -5.30 1.50 8.63
CA VAL A 177 -5.83 0.19 8.98
C VAL A 177 -4.72 -0.83 8.80
N GLY A 178 -4.55 -1.70 9.76
CA GLY A 178 -3.49 -2.69 9.76
C GLY A 178 -3.79 -3.91 10.60
N MET A 179 -2.82 -4.80 10.62
CA MET A 179 -2.86 -6.06 11.37
C MET A 179 -1.66 -6.12 12.30
N HIS A 180 -1.77 -6.85 13.40
CA HIS A 180 -0.59 -7.13 14.22
C HIS A 180 0.46 -7.90 13.42
N THR A 181 1.74 -7.70 13.73
CA THR A 181 2.85 -8.46 13.12
C THR A 181 3.06 -9.82 13.79
N ARG A 182 2.41 -10.06 14.92
CA ARG A 182 2.54 -11.26 15.75
C ARG A 182 1.16 -11.73 16.20
N SER A 183 0.98 -13.04 16.23
CA SER A 183 -0.24 -13.73 16.67
C SER A 183 0.00 -14.51 17.97
N GLU A 184 -1.03 -15.20 18.45
CA GLU A 184 -0.90 -16.08 19.62
C GLU A 184 0.12 -17.22 19.38
N LEU A 185 0.28 -17.66 18.12
CA LEU A 185 1.27 -18.67 17.72
C LEU A 185 2.71 -18.18 17.96
N ASP A 186 2.96 -16.88 17.84
CA ASP A 186 4.24 -16.26 18.18
C ASP A 186 4.45 -16.07 19.71
N GLY A 187 3.54 -16.59 20.54
CA GLY A 187 3.52 -16.37 21.99
C GLY A 187 3.07 -14.96 22.39
N LYS A 188 2.42 -14.22 21.48
CA LYS A 188 1.82 -12.92 21.82
C LYS A 188 0.65 -13.12 22.76
N TRP A 189 0.58 -12.25 23.75
CA TRP A 189 -0.54 -12.26 24.67
C TRP A 189 -1.77 -11.60 24.02
N CYS A 190 -2.72 -12.43 23.57
CA CYS A 190 -3.94 -11.99 22.87
C CYS A 190 -5.21 -12.01 23.75
N THR A 191 -5.13 -12.51 25.00
CA THR A 191 -6.30 -12.78 25.84
C THR A 191 -6.71 -11.64 26.79
N TYR A 192 -6.14 -10.44 26.63
CA TYR A 192 -6.51 -9.30 27.48
C TYR A 192 -7.74 -8.54 26.92
N ALA A 193 -8.52 -7.94 27.83
CA ALA A 193 -9.68 -7.14 27.45
C ALA A 193 -9.28 -5.96 26.56
N GLY A 194 -9.87 -5.89 25.35
CA GLY A 194 -9.59 -4.85 24.37
C GLY A 194 -8.54 -5.21 23.30
N HIS A 195 -8.04 -6.44 23.27
CA HIS A 195 -7.29 -6.94 22.12
C HIS A 195 -8.18 -7.04 20.88
N ALA A 196 -7.66 -6.62 19.73
CA ALA A 196 -8.27 -6.83 18.42
C ALA A 196 -7.16 -7.23 17.43
N PRO A 197 -7.38 -8.24 16.55
CA PRO A 197 -6.36 -8.72 15.61
C PRO A 197 -5.97 -7.67 14.55
N THR A 198 -6.83 -6.67 14.37
CA THR A 198 -6.62 -5.54 13.49
C THR A 198 -6.62 -4.23 14.27
N PHE A 199 -6.04 -3.19 13.69
CA PHE A 199 -6.09 -1.83 14.23
C PHE A 199 -6.60 -0.85 13.19
N ARG A 200 -7.20 0.22 13.69
CA ARG A 200 -7.69 1.36 12.91
C ARG A 200 -7.38 2.63 13.69
N CYS A 201 -6.36 3.36 13.24
CA CYS A 201 -5.78 4.47 13.99
C CYS A 201 -5.58 5.71 13.12
N THR A 202 -5.61 6.89 13.74
CA THR A 202 -5.17 8.15 13.13
C THR A 202 -3.65 8.30 13.26
N LEU A 203 -3.06 9.22 12.50
CA LEU A 203 -1.60 9.44 12.52
C LEU A 203 -1.05 9.76 13.94
N PRO A 204 -1.71 10.60 14.77
CA PRO A 204 -1.24 10.90 16.13
C PRO A 204 -1.20 9.70 17.08
N GLN A 205 -1.91 8.62 16.76
CA GLN A 205 -1.93 7.40 17.57
C GLN A 205 -0.76 6.46 17.22
N LEU A 206 -0.15 6.61 16.04
CA LEU A 206 0.91 5.73 15.59
C LEU A 206 2.28 6.21 16.07
N ARG A 207 3.22 5.28 16.19
CA ARG A 207 4.67 5.53 16.32
C ARG A 207 5.40 4.71 15.27
N VAL A 208 6.60 5.14 14.89
CA VAL A 208 7.44 4.45 13.89
C VAL A 208 8.85 4.37 14.46
N ALA A 209 9.49 3.22 14.31
CA ALA A 209 10.89 3.03 14.70
C ALA A 209 11.83 3.99 13.95
N ALA A 210 12.96 4.29 14.56
CA ALA A 210 13.99 5.11 13.94
C ALA A 210 14.61 4.39 12.73
N ASN A 211 15.06 5.16 11.75
CA ASN A 211 15.83 4.64 10.64
C ASN A 211 17.26 4.30 11.13
N LEU A 212 17.75 3.09 10.82
CA LEU A 212 19.07 2.64 11.26
C LEU A 212 20.20 3.55 10.74
N LEU A 213 20.12 3.97 9.48
CA LEU A 213 21.17 4.81 8.88
C LEU A 213 21.18 6.21 9.50
N ASP A 214 20.02 6.72 9.92
CA ASP A 214 19.95 7.95 10.69
C ASP A 214 20.65 7.81 12.05
N LEU A 215 20.46 6.68 12.75
CA LEU A 215 21.10 6.37 14.03
C LEU A 215 22.62 6.23 13.90
N LEU A 216 23.08 5.61 12.82
CA LEU A 216 24.49 5.36 12.56
C LEU A 216 25.23 6.58 11.98
N ASP A 217 24.52 7.61 11.52
CA ASP A 217 25.12 8.87 11.06
C ASP A 217 25.44 9.81 12.24
N ASN A 218 26.39 9.37 13.07
CA ASN A 218 26.97 10.11 14.19
C ASN A 218 28.51 10.13 14.05
N PRO A 219 29.20 11.23 14.38
CA PRO A 219 30.67 11.31 14.32
C PRO A 219 31.45 10.17 15.03
N SER A 220 30.89 9.53 16.06
CA SER A 220 31.53 8.41 16.78
C SER A 220 31.53 7.08 16.01
N SER A 221 30.48 6.78 15.23
CA SER A 221 30.37 5.57 14.40
C SER A 221 31.17 5.67 13.10
N ALA A 222 31.35 6.89 12.56
CA ALA A 222 32.14 7.14 11.35
C ALA A 222 33.62 6.73 11.49
N GLN A 223 34.21 6.80 12.68
CA GLN A 223 35.61 6.41 12.91
C GLN A 223 35.84 4.90 12.88
N ALA A 224 34.84 4.09 13.25
CA ALA A 224 34.91 2.63 13.17
C ALA A 224 34.66 2.11 11.73
N ALA A 225 33.78 2.78 10.98
CA ALA A 225 33.40 2.41 9.61
C ALA A 225 34.49 2.69 8.55
N ALA A 226 35.36 3.66 8.83
CA ALA A 226 36.45 4.10 7.95
C ALA A 226 37.41 2.96 7.54
N GLY A 227 37.52 1.90 8.35
CA GLY A 227 38.35 0.73 8.05
C GLY A 227 37.78 -0.22 6.97
N ALA A 228 36.45 -0.25 6.78
CA ALA A 228 35.78 -1.22 5.90
C ALA A 228 35.40 -0.65 4.52
N ALA A 229 35.01 0.62 4.45
CA ALA A 229 34.61 1.28 3.19
C ALA A 229 35.78 1.95 2.43
N GLY A 230 36.99 1.93 2.99
CA GLY A 230 38.10 2.76 2.53
C GLY A 230 37.87 4.23 2.91
N ALA A 231 38.42 4.64 4.05
CA ALA A 231 38.21 5.92 4.75
C ALA A 231 38.21 7.22 3.90
N ASP A 232 38.75 7.20 2.67
CA ASP A 232 38.90 8.35 1.77
C ASP A 232 38.18 8.19 0.41
N ALA A 233 37.39 7.12 0.22
CA ALA A 233 36.74 6.85 -1.06
C ALA A 233 35.47 7.70 -1.24
N LYS A 234 35.61 8.88 -1.86
CA LYS A 234 34.47 9.64 -2.37
C LYS A 234 33.80 8.86 -3.52
N TYR A 235 32.53 8.52 -3.42
CA TYR A 235 31.79 7.90 -4.52
C TYR A 235 31.09 8.95 -5.39
N ASP A 236 30.86 8.63 -6.66
CA ASP A 236 29.99 9.43 -7.53
C ASP A 236 28.55 8.95 -7.38
N ILE A 237 28.35 7.63 -7.36
CA ILE A 237 27.06 6.96 -7.32
C ILE A 237 27.03 5.99 -6.14
N TYR A 238 25.94 6.03 -5.36
CA TYR A 238 25.56 4.95 -4.46
C TYR A 238 24.45 4.12 -5.11
N MET A 239 24.62 2.80 -5.22
CA MET A 239 23.62 1.91 -5.80
C MET A 239 22.93 1.09 -4.70
N SER A 240 21.65 1.38 -4.48
CA SER A 240 20.78 0.67 -3.54
C SER A 240 19.94 -0.36 -4.29
N PHE A 241 19.99 -1.62 -3.86
CA PHE A 241 19.26 -2.75 -4.44
C PHE A 241 19.16 -3.88 -3.40
N THR A 242 18.39 -4.93 -3.66
CA THR A 242 18.40 -6.13 -2.81
C THR A 242 19.23 -7.25 -3.42
N LEU A 243 19.82 -8.10 -2.56
CA LEU A 243 20.46 -9.34 -3.01
C LEU A 243 19.48 -10.21 -3.81
N GLN A 244 18.20 -10.25 -3.39
CA GLN A 244 17.15 -10.96 -4.08
C GLN A 244 16.94 -10.46 -5.52
N ASP A 245 17.00 -9.15 -5.77
CA ASP A 245 16.89 -8.59 -7.12
C ASP A 245 18.06 -9.03 -8.00
N ALA A 246 19.29 -8.98 -7.47
CA ALA A 246 20.48 -9.41 -8.18
C ALA A 246 20.46 -10.92 -8.47
N GLU A 247 20.09 -11.73 -7.48
CA GLU A 247 19.96 -13.18 -7.64
C GLU A 247 18.84 -13.54 -8.61
N THR A 248 17.69 -12.88 -8.51
CA THR A 248 16.56 -13.08 -9.42
C THR A 248 16.97 -12.75 -10.85
N ALA A 249 17.66 -11.64 -11.09
CA ALA A 249 18.16 -11.29 -12.41
C ALA A 249 19.16 -12.33 -12.95
N ARG A 250 20.15 -12.75 -12.15
CA ARG A 250 21.12 -13.80 -12.56
C ARG A 250 20.44 -15.13 -12.86
N ARG A 251 19.41 -15.47 -12.09
CA ARG A 251 18.62 -16.71 -12.20
C ARG A 251 17.73 -16.72 -13.43
N LEU A 252 17.11 -15.58 -13.75
CA LEU A 252 16.40 -15.38 -15.01
C LEU A 252 17.37 -15.31 -16.20
N GLY A 253 18.66 -15.19 -15.91
CA GLY A 253 19.72 -14.96 -16.88
C GLY A 253 19.50 -13.65 -17.63
N ASP A 254 20.20 -13.53 -18.75
CA ASP A 254 20.02 -12.41 -19.66
C ASP A 254 18.54 -12.25 -20.10
N ALA A 255 17.71 -13.29 -20.08
CA ALA A 255 16.44 -13.29 -20.77
C ALA A 255 15.34 -12.35 -20.20
N ARG A 256 15.28 -12.04 -18.89
CA ARG A 256 14.12 -11.34 -18.30
C ARG A 256 14.37 -10.33 -17.16
N GLY A 257 15.49 -10.39 -16.44
CA GLY A 257 15.76 -9.49 -15.31
C GLY A 257 16.97 -8.59 -15.54
N ALA A 258 16.88 -7.32 -15.14
CA ALA A 258 18.03 -6.42 -15.16
C ALA A 258 18.83 -6.54 -13.85
N ASP A 259 20.03 -7.13 -13.93
CA ASP A 259 20.91 -7.30 -12.78
C ASP A 259 21.47 -5.94 -12.31
N PRO A 260 21.13 -5.47 -11.09
CA PRO A 260 21.65 -4.22 -10.55
C PRO A 260 23.19 -4.18 -10.54
N THR A 261 23.86 -5.31 -10.31
CA THR A 261 25.32 -5.39 -10.30
C THR A 261 25.92 -5.25 -11.69
N ALA A 262 25.23 -5.72 -12.74
CA ALA A 262 25.63 -5.49 -14.12
C ALA A 262 25.40 -4.04 -14.55
N ILE A 263 24.32 -3.40 -14.09
CA ILE A 263 24.07 -1.97 -14.32
C ILE A 263 25.17 -1.14 -13.65
N ALA A 264 25.54 -1.46 -12.41
CA ALA A 264 26.65 -0.82 -11.69
C ALA A 264 27.96 -0.88 -12.50
N ALA A 265 28.31 -2.05 -13.02
CA ALA A 265 29.51 -2.23 -13.84
C ALA A 265 29.49 -1.35 -15.11
N HIS A 266 28.32 -1.12 -15.71
CA HIS A 266 28.20 -0.20 -16.85
C HIS A 266 28.42 1.27 -16.45
N PHE A 267 27.97 1.67 -15.25
CA PHE A 267 28.25 3.00 -14.72
C PHE A 267 29.75 3.19 -14.42
N GLU A 268 30.43 2.15 -13.94
CA GLU A 268 31.89 2.15 -13.78
C GLU A 268 32.62 2.27 -15.13
N GLN A 269 32.17 1.51 -16.14
CA GLN A 269 32.69 1.63 -17.51
C GLN A 269 32.45 3.02 -18.11
N ALA A 270 31.39 3.72 -17.68
CA ALA A 270 31.11 5.10 -18.06
C ALA A 270 32.02 6.13 -17.33
N GLY A 271 32.88 5.68 -16.41
CA GLY A 271 33.91 6.48 -15.75
C GLY A 271 33.57 6.97 -14.34
N TRP A 272 32.50 6.44 -13.72
CA TRP A 272 32.09 6.83 -12.37
C TRP A 272 32.55 5.83 -11.31
N ARG A 273 32.83 6.31 -10.11
CA ARG A 273 33.03 5.45 -8.94
C ARG A 273 31.68 5.10 -8.32
N VAL A 274 31.33 3.83 -8.35
CA VAL A 274 30.05 3.32 -7.87
C VAL A 274 30.28 2.53 -6.58
N TYR A 275 29.52 2.84 -5.53
CA TYR A 275 29.38 1.93 -4.39
C TYR A 275 28.23 0.96 -4.68
N CYS A 276 28.52 -0.33 -4.68
CA CYS A 276 27.56 -1.40 -4.98
C CYS A 276 27.87 -2.61 -4.09
N ASP A 277 27.14 -2.76 -3.00
CA ASP A 277 27.29 -3.89 -2.07
C ASP A 277 25.95 -4.62 -1.89
N ALA A 278 25.88 -5.86 -2.38
CA ALA A 278 24.70 -6.70 -2.24
C ALA A 278 24.44 -7.12 -0.78
N ARG A 279 25.43 -6.99 0.11
CA ARG A 279 25.34 -7.28 1.55
C ARG A 279 25.32 -5.99 2.40
N ALA A 280 24.89 -4.87 1.82
CA ALA A 280 24.78 -3.58 2.51
C ALA A 280 24.07 -3.67 3.89
N ALA A 281 23.09 -4.57 4.04
CA ALA A 281 22.40 -4.79 5.31
C ALA A 281 23.31 -5.29 6.45
N GLU A 282 24.32 -6.11 6.12
CA GLU A 282 25.34 -6.58 7.06
C GLU A 282 26.34 -5.45 7.39
N HIS A 283 26.56 -4.53 6.44
CA HIS A 283 27.54 -3.45 6.51
C HIS A 283 26.90 -2.05 6.59
N ALA A 284 25.85 -1.88 7.40
CA ALA A 284 25.07 -0.64 7.46
C ALA A 284 25.92 0.63 7.70
N GLU A 285 26.98 0.54 8.50
CA GLU A 285 27.90 1.64 8.76
C GLU A 285 28.69 2.05 7.50
N ALA A 286 29.10 1.07 6.69
CA ALA A 286 29.74 1.33 5.39
C ALA A 286 28.75 1.98 4.42
N SER A 287 27.49 1.53 4.41
CA SER A 287 26.42 2.14 3.61
C SER A 287 26.20 3.61 3.97
N VAL A 288 26.21 3.97 5.25
CA VAL A 288 26.09 5.38 5.70
C VAL A 288 27.22 6.23 5.13
N VAL A 289 28.48 5.78 5.29
CA VAL A 289 29.65 6.51 4.80
C VAL A 289 29.62 6.64 3.27
N ALA A 290 29.37 5.54 2.57
CA ALA A 290 29.33 5.53 1.12
C ALA A 290 28.22 6.42 0.58
N LEU A 291 26.98 6.30 1.08
CA LEU A 291 25.83 7.09 0.65
C LEU A 291 25.98 8.59 1.01
N ALA A 292 26.58 8.91 2.15
CA ALA A 292 26.91 10.29 2.51
C ALA A 292 27.94 10.90 1.56
N SER A 293 28.97 10.14 1.18
CA SER A 293 30.03 10.57 0.27
C SER A 293 29.59 10.65 -1.20
N ALA A 294 28.61 9.83 -1.61
CA ALA A 294 28.10 9.76 -2.97
C ALA A 294 27.40 11.05 -3.40
N SER A 295 27.49 11.41 -4.67
CA SER A 295 26.81 12.61 -5.19
C SER A 295 25.35 12.34 -5.54
N VAL A 296 25.06 11.12 -6.03
CA VAL A 296 23.72 10.66 -6.44
C VAL A 296 23.46 9.27 -5.86
N CYS A 297 22.20 9.00 -5.50
CA CYS A 297 21.73 7.66 -5.16
C CYS A 297 20.92 7.08 -6.33
N VAL A 298 21.24 5.87 -6.76
CA VAL A 298 20.48 5.10 -7.73
C VAL A 298 19.78 3.98 -6.96
N ALA A 299 18.45 3.93 -7.01
CA ALA A 299 17.66 2.93 -6.32
C ALA A 299 17.06 1.95 -7.34
N CYS A 300 17.46 0.69 -7.32
CA CYS A 300 16.88 -0.39 -8.11
C CYS A 300 15.67 -0.95 -7.39
N ILE A 301 14.48 -0.53 -7.80
CA ILE A 301 13.22 -0.75 -7.09
C ILE A 301 12.43 -1.88 -7.73
N SER A 302 11.97 -2.79 -6.89
CA SER A 302 11.06 -3.91 -7.16
C SER A 302 10.15 -4.11 -5.94
N ASP A 303 9.26 -5.10 -5.99
CA ASP A 303 8.48 -5.52 -4.83
C ASP A 303 9.39 -6.08 -3.71
N ALA A 304 10.46 -6.80 -4.08
CA ALA A 304 11.47 -7.29 -3.12
C ALA A 304 12.21 -6.13 -2.44
N PHE A 305 12.56 -5.09 -3.20
CA PHE A 305 13.13 -3.85 -2.64
C PHE A 305 12.19 -3.19 -1.64
N ALA A 306 10.89 -3.10 -1.95
CA ALA A 306 9.91 -2.51 -1.05
C ALA A 306 9.60 -3.37 0.17
N ALA A 307 9.75 -4.70 0.08
CA ALA A 307 9.64 -5.59 1.23
C ALA A 307 10.88 -5.53 2.14
N ASN A 308 12.06 -5.26 1.58
CA ASN A 308 13.31 -5.22 2.33
C ASN A 308 13.42 -3.97 3.24
N THR A 309 13.56 -4.18 4.55
CA THR A 309 13.65 -3.08 5.53
C THR A 309 14.91 -2.23 5.34
N HIS A 310 16.06 -2.83 5.03
CA HIS A 310 17.31 -2.10 4.85
C HIS A 310 17.27 -1.20 3.61
N SER A 311 16.87 -1.74 2.45
CA SER A 311 16.75 -0.97 1.20
C SER A 311 15.75 0.19 1.33
N ARG A 312 14.63 -0.03 2.02
CA ARG A 312 13.71 1.06 2.37
C ARG A 312 14.38 2.14 3.23
N GLN A 313 15.16 1.74 4.23
CA GLN A 313 15.87 2.67 5.10
C GLN A 313 16.95 3.45 4.33
N GLU A 314 17.67 2.83 3.40
CA GLU A 314 18.62 3.51 2.51
C GLU A 314 17.93 4.59 1.67
N LEU A 315 16.80 4.26 1.03
CA LEU A 315 16.05 5.21 0.23
C LEU A 315 15.50 6.37 1.07
N GLN A 316 14.96 6.08 2.26
CA GLN A 316 14.52 7.11 3.20
C GLN A 316 15.68 7.99 3.63
N TYR A 317 16.82 7.41 4.00
CA TYR A 317 17.99 8.16 4.43
C TYR A 317 18.53 9.07 3.32
N ALA A 318 18.61 8.56 2.09
CA ALA A 318 18.97 9.35 0.92
C ALA A 318 18.01 10.53 0.69
N LYS A 319 16.69 10.30 0.66
CA LYS A 319 15.68 11.33 0.33
C LYS A 319 15.33 12.27 1.48
N LYS A 320 15.16 11.73 2.69
CA LYS A 320 14.66 12.48 3.85
C LYS A 320 15.81 13.12 4.62
N THR A 321 16.92 12.43 4.78
CA THR A 321 18.02 12.89 5.64
C THR A 321 19.10 13.63 4.86
N LEU A 322 19.70 12.98 3.88
CA LEU A 322 20.80 13.56 3.10
C LEU A 322 20.32 14.48 1.98
N LYS A 323 19.03 14.42 1.63
CA LYS A 323 18.43 15.14 0.49
C LYS A 323 19.20 14.92 -0.82
N LYS A 324 19.74 13.71 -1.02
CA LYS A 324 20.47 13.35 -2.24
C LYS A 324 19.51 13.29 -3.44
N PRO A 325 19.94 13.68 -4.64
CA PRO A 325 19.24 13.31 -5.86
C PRO A 325 19.12 11.79 -5.93
N VAL A 326 17.90 11.31 -6.21
CA VAL A 326 17.61 9.88 -6.39
C VAL A 326 17.20 9.62 -7.83
N VAL A 327 17.79 8.60 -8.45
CA VAL A 327 17.39 8.07 -9.76
C VAL A 327 16.77 6.68 -9.55
N PRO A 328 15.44 6.54 -9.64
CA PRO A 328 14.79 5.25 -9.50
C PRO A 328 14.91 4.44 -10.81
N LEU A 329 15.40 3.20 -10.70
CA LEU A 329 15.42 2.21 -11.77
C LEU A 329 14.46 1.10 -11.40
N ILE A 330 13.44 0.82 -12.19
CA ILE A 330 12.52 -0.29 -11.89
C ILE A 330 13.12 -1.57 -12.43
N VAL A 331 13.44 -2.51 -11.55
CA VAL A 331 14.05 -3.81 -11.86
C VAL A 331 13.09 -4.95 -11.46
N GLY A 332 13.50 -6.20 -11.70
CA GLY A 332 12.68 -7.39 -11.44
C GLY A 332 12.18 -8.05 -12.72
N ASP A 333 11.27 -9.02 -12.57
CA ASP A 333 10.61 -9.66 -13.71
C ASP A 333 9.54 -8.71 -14.31
N ALA A 334 9.39 -8.69 -15.64
CA ALA A 334 8.29 -7.96 -16.29
C ALA A 334 6.91 -8.51 -15.90
N ALA A 335 6.83 -9.76 -15.43
CA ALA A 335 5.63 -10.35 -14.87
C ALA A 335 5.40 -10.03 -13.38
N GLU A 336 6.37 -9.42 -12.69
CA GLU A 336 6.16 -8.95 -11.31
C GLU A 336 5.14 -7.81 -11.25
N SER A 337 4.47 -7.75 -10.10
CA SER A 337 3.45 -6.75 -9.85
C SER A 337 4.04 -5.34 -9.69
N TRP A 338 3.17 -4.34 -9.64
CA TRP A 338 3.55 -2.97 -9.28
C TRP A 338 3.22 -2.65 -7.81
N ASP A 339 3.15 -3.66 -6.94
CA ASP A 339 2.70 -3.50 -5.56
C ASP A 339 3.57 -2.53 -4.77
N PHE A 340 4.87 -2.45 -5.08
CA PHE A 340 5.79 -1.48 -4.49
C PHE A 340 5.29 -0.04 -4.60
N MET A 341 4.51 0.31 -5.64
CA MET A 341 3.93 1.64 -5.84
C MET A 341 2.91 2.02 -4.77
N ASN A 342 2.27 1.02 -4.15
CA ASN A 342 1.32 1.21 -3.06
C ASN A 342 2.02 1.31 -1.69
N THR A 343 3.32 1.02 -1.62
CA THR A 343 4.10 1.04 -0.37
C THR A 343 4.72 2.41 -0.08
N LEU A 344 5.43 2.49 1.05
CA LEU A 344 6.27 3.64 1.38
C LEU A 344 7.33 3.96 0.31
N VAL A 345 7.86 2.95 -0.40
CA VAL A 345 8.80 3.20 -1.50
C VAL A 345 8.13 3.97 -2.63
N GLY A 346 6.95 3.52 -3.06
CA GLY A 346 6.13 4.22 -4.04
C GLY A 346 5.80 5.65 -3.64
N LEU A 347 5.50 5.89 -2.36
CA LEU A 347 5.30 7.24 -1.82
C LEU A 347 6.58 8.08 -1.88
N LEU A 348 7.73 7.50 -1.51
CA LEU A 348 9.01 8.20 -1.47
C LEU A 348 9.46 8.62 -2.87
N ILE A 349 9.31 7.75 -3.87
CA ILE A 349 9.63 8.07 -5.26
C ILE A 349 8.45 8.73 -5.98
N ALA A 350 7.35 9.02 -5.29
CA ALA A 350 6.18 9.61 -5.89
C ALA A 350 6.55 10.95 -6.52
N GLY A 351 6.67 10.92 -7.83
CA GLY A 351 7.03 12.08 -8.60
C GLY A 351 8.47 12.20 -9.05
N ASP A 352 9.29 11.20 -8.81
CA ASP A 352 10.53 11.06 -9.55
C ASP A 352 10.22 10.44 -10.92
N LEU A 353 10.99 10.83 -11.94
CA LEU A 353 11.01 10.07 -13.19
C LEU A 353 11.82 8.80 -12.94
N TYR A 354 11.25 7.64 -13.22
CA TYR A 354 11.96 6.36 -13.11
C TYR A 354 12.27 5.80 -14.50
N ILE A 355 13.25 4.90 -14.55
CA ILE A 355 13.65 4.20 -15.78
C ILE A 355 13.28 2.72 -15.62
N ASP A 356 12.38 2.22 -16.48
CA ASP A 356 11.91 0.84 -16.40
C ASP A 356 12.86 -0.12 -17.13
N PHE A 357 13.56 -0.93 -16.34
CA PHE A 357 14.51 -1.95 -16.79
C PHE A 357 13.90 -3.36 -16.83
N ARG A 358 12.58 -3.53 -16.71
CA ARG A 358 11.98 -4.88 -16.80
C ARG A 358 11.85 -5.38 -18.24
N ALA A 359 11.88 -4.49 -19.23
CA ALA A 359 11.76 -4.84 -20.64
C ALA A 359 13.14 -5.01 -21.32
N ARG A 360 13.64 -6.26 -21.45
CA ARG A 360 14.96 -6.59 -22.05
C ARG A 360 15.22 -5.89 -23.38
N ALA A 361 14.25 -5.91 -24.29
CA ALA A 361 14.42 -5.37 -25.64
C ALA A 361 14.88 -3.90 -25.65
N LYS A 362 14.67 -3.17 -24.54
CA LYS A 362 15.04 -1.77 -24.38
C LYS A 362 16.22 -1.55 -23.45
N HIS A 363 16.85 -2.59 -22.87
CA HIS A 363 17.92 -2.40 -21.87
C HIS A 363 19.06 -1.49 -22.33
N ALA A 364 19.52 -1.62 -23.58
CA ALA A 364 20.58 -0.77 -24.10
C ALA A 364 20.15 0.71 -24.17
N GLU A 365 18.91 0.98 -24.58
CA GLU A 365 18.32 2.32 -24.61
C GLU A 365 18.16 2.86 -23.18
N LYS A 366 17.58 2.05 -22.26
CA LYS A 366 17.40 2.41 -20.85
C LYS A 366 18.70 2.66 -20.12
N LEU A 367 19.74 1.91 -20.45
CA LEU A 367 21.07 2.14 -19.92
C LEU A 367 21.64 3.48 -20.44
N ALA A 368 21.43 3.80 -21.72
CA ALA A 368 21.81 5.09 -22.26
C ALA A 368 21.03 6.25 -21.59
N ASP A 369 19.73 6.07 -21.32
CA ASP A 369 18.89 7.03 -20.61
C ASP A 369 19.37 7.23 -19.16
N ALA A 370 19.71 6.14 -18.47
CA ALA A 370 20.24 6.17 -17.11
C ALA A 370 21.59 6.91 -17.06
N VAL A 371 22.51 6.59 -17.97
CA VAL A 371 23.80 7.30 -18.11
C VAL A 371 23.58 8.77 -18.46
N GLY A 372 22.63 9.08 -19.35
CA GLY A 372 22.29 10.46 -19.70
C GLY A 372 21.80 11.26 -18.49
N THR A 373 20.88 10.68 -17.72
CA THR A 373 20.35 11.27 -16.48
C THR A 373 21.45 11.51 -15.45
N LEU A 374 22.31 10.50 -15.23
CA LEU A 374 23.42 10.59 -14.29
C LEU A 374 24.47 11.63 -14.71
N ARG A 375 24.79 11.75 -16.01
CA ARG A 375 25.68 12.82 -16.51
C ARG A 375 25.12 14.20 -16.21
N GLY A 376 23.81 14.41 -16.40
CA GLY A 376 23.16 15.69 -16.08
C GLY A 376 23.25 16.05 -14.59
N LEU A 377 23.13 15.04 -13.73
CA LEU A 377 23.24 15.19 -12.27
C LEU A 377 24.67 15.42 -11.77
N LEU A 378 25.63 14.66 -12.29
CA LEU A 378 27.02 14.65 -11.81
C LEU A 378 27.88 15.74 -12.46
N HIS A 379 27.54 16.15 -13.68
CA HIS A 379 28.28 17.15 -14.46
C HIS A 379 27.33 18.19 -15.08
N PRO A 380 26.73 19.09 -14.28
CA PRO A 380 25.77 20.10 -14.75
C PRO A 380 26.37 21.15 -15.70
N SER A 381 27.68 21.11 -15.98
CA SER A 381 28.44 22.17 -16.67
C SER A 381 28.66 21.94 -18.17
N VAL A 382 28.12 20.90 -18.80
CA VAL A 382 28.25 20.69 -20.25
C VAL A 382 27.17 21.51 -21.00
N PRO A 383 27.52 22.56 -21.76
CA PRO A 383 26.55 23.30 -22.56
C PRO A 383 26.04 22.38 -23.67
N GLY A 384 24.79 21.93 -23.57
CA GLY A 384 24.12 21.13 -24.61
C GLY A 384 23.62 19.75 -24.17
N ALA A 385 23.86 19.30 -22.94
CA ALA A 385 23.19 18.11 -22.39
C ALA A 385 21.88 18.55 -21.70
N PRO A 386 20.70 17.97 -22.03
CA PRO A 386 19.47 18.29 -21.33
C PRO A 386 19.60 17.89 -19.85
N LEU A 387 19.66 18.91 -19.00
CA LEU A 387 19.73 18.79 -17.56
C LEU A 387 18.40 18.23 -17.04
N VAL A 388 18.33 16.91 -16.83
CA VAL A 388 17.23 16.29 -16.08
C VAL A 388 17.67 16.27 -14.63
N VAL A 389 17.29 17.29 -13.86
CA VAL A 389 16.78 17.17 -12.48
C VAL A 389 16.28 18.53 -11.97
N ALA A 390 15.12 18.44 -11.30
CA ALA A 390 14.53 19.40 -10.36
C ALA A 390 14.46 20.88 -10.79
N GLY A 391 13.31 21.25 -11.36
CA GLY A 391 12.80 22.62 -11.30
C GLY A 391 13.45 23.64 -12.25
N ALA A 392 12.60 24.19 -13.13
CA ALA A 392 12.77 25.42 -13.90
C ALA A 392 13.32 25.35 -15.34
N ARG A 393 12.39 25.64 -16.27
CA ARG A 393 12.48 26.44 -17.51
C ARG A 393 13.62 26.13 -18.53
N GLY A 394 13.21 25.44 -19.59
CA GLY A 394 13.19 26.02 -20.95
C GLY A 394 14.44 25.97 -21.82
N SER A 395 14.28 25.24 -22.94
CA SER A 395 14.93 25.35 -24.26
C SER A 395 16.27 24.63 -24.52
N GLY A 396 16.20 23.69 -25.48
CA GLY A 396 17.30 23.01 -26.17
C GLY A 396 16.74 22.29 -27.43
N PRO A 397 17.56 22.04 -28.47
CA PRO A 397 17.31 22.52 -29.82
C PRO A 397 16.57 21.54 -30.76
N ALA A 398 16.18 22.12 -31.89
CA ALA A 398 15.26 21.61 -32.89
C ALA A 398 15.77 20.40 -33.69
N ASP A 399 14.89 19.40 -33.85
CA ASP A 399 14.76 18.64 -35.09
C ASP A 399 13.28 18.35 -35.36
N GLY A 400 12.86 18.73 -36.58
CA GLY A 400 11.70 18.22 -37.33
C GLY A 400 10.32 18.16 -36.67
N LEU A 401 9.55 19.25 -36.76
CA LEU A 401 8.08 19.28 -36.62
C LEU A 401 7.48 18.84 -35.26
N ALA A 402 7.64 19.63 -34.21
CA ALA A 402 6.80 19.50 -33.00
C ALA A 402 6.29 20.87 -32.56
N VAL A 403 5.13 21.26 -33.09
CA VAL A 403 4.34 22.39 -32.57
C VAL A 403 4.16 22.17 -31.07
N ALA A 404 4.60 23.13 -30.24
CA ALA A 404 4.37 23.07 -28.81
C ALA A 404 2.86 22.89 -28.56
N ARG A 405 2.48 21.77 -27.92
CA ARG A 405 1.10 21.45 -27.59
C ARG A 405 0.77 22.05 -26.24
N ASP A 406 -0.18 22.98 -26.21
CA ASP A 406 -0.55 23.78 -25.05
C ASP A 406 -1.32 22.98 -24.00
N VAL A 407 -2.06 21.95 -24.44
CA VAL A 407 -2.97 21.16 -23.61
C VAL A 407 -2.61 19.68 -23.71
N PHE A 408 -2.28 19.05 -22.58
CA PHE A 408 -2.17 17.60 -22.49
C PHE A 408 -3.54 17.04 -22.12
N VAL A 409 -4.04 16.04 -22.84
CA VAL A 409 -5.29 15.35 -22.49
C VAL A 409 -4.92 13.95 -22.00
N SER A 410 -5.03 13.75 -20.69
CA SER A 410 -4.80 12.47 -20.02
C SER A 410 -6.13 11.73 -19.87
N TYR A 411 -6.20 10.49 -20.35
CA TYR A 411 -7.43 9.69 -20.38
C TYR A 411 -7.12 8.19 -20.41
N CYS A 412 -8.10 7.36 -20.03
CA CYS A 412 -8.00 5.91 -20.23
C CYS A 412 -8.57 5.55 -21.59
N TRP A 413 -7.92 4.62 -22.31
CA TRP A 413 -8.36 4.19 -23.65
C TRP A 413 -9.78 3.63 -23.67
N HIS A 414 -10.19 2.94 -22.59
CA HIS A 414 -11.55 2.44 -22.41
C HIS A 414 -12.59 3.57 -22.41
N ASN A 415 -12.21 4.82 -22.15
CA ASN A 415 -13.15 5.95 -22.22
C ASN A 415 -13.32 6.54 -23.63
N SER A 416 -12.61 6.03 -24.65
CA SER A 416 -12.71 6.55 -26.01
C SER A 416 -13.58 5.66 -26.89
N ALA A 417 -14.70 6.19 -27.36
CA ALA A 417 -15.57 5.53 -28.33
C ALA A 417 -14.85 5.29 -29.66
N LEU A 418 -13.91 6.17 -30.03
CA LEU A 418 -13.04 5.98 -31.18
C LEU A 418 -12.09 4.78 -31.01
N ALA A 419 -11.54 4.56 -29.80
CA ALA A 419 -10.69 3.39 -29.52
C ALA A 419 -11.51 2.09 -29.58
N ALA A 420 -12.72 2.08 -29.01
CA ALA A 420 -13.63 0.94 -29.08
C ALA A 420 -14.04 0.64 -30.54
N ALA A 421 -14.36 1.66 -31.33
CA ALA A 421 -14.69 1.51 -32.75
C ALA A 421 -13.50 1.00 -33.59
N ALA A 422 -12.27 1.32 -33.19
CA ALA A 422 -11.04 0.81 -33.79
C ALA A 422 -10.64 -0.59 -33.29
N MET A 423 -11.41 -1.19 -32.37
CA MET A 423 -11.10 -2.45 -31.69
C MET A 423 -9.75 -2.42 -30.93
N GLU A 424 -9.31 -1.24 -30.50
CA GLU A 424 -8.14 -1.06 -29.65
C GLU A 424 -8.42 -1.44 -28.19
N VAL A 425 -9.70 -1.39 -27.80
CA VAL A 425 -10.22 -1.81 -26.49
C VAL A 425 -11.48 -2.66 -26.70
N PRO A 426 -11.74 -3.65 -25.81
CA PRO A 426 -12.87 -4.57 -25.97
C PRO A 426 -14.23 -3.90 -25.78
N GLU A 427 -14.29 -2.84 -24.98
CA GLU A 427 -15.54 -2.13 -24.69
C GLU A 427 -15.29 -0.65 -24.34
N LEU A 428 -16.36 0.14 -24.46
CA LEU A 428 -16.40 1.55 -24.08
C LEU A 428 -16.94 1.69 -22.65
N HIS A 429 -16.17 2.35 -21.80
CA HIS A 429 -16.58 2.77 -20.45
C HIS A 429 -16.95 4.26 -20.47
N GLY A 430 -18.23 4.57 -20.30
CA GLY A 430 -18.76 5.94 -20.35
C GLY A 430 -19.62 6.20 -21.59
N ASP A 431 -19.89 7.48 -21.87
CA ASP A 431 -20.76 7.90 -22.99
C ASP A 431 -19.93 8.33 -24.21
N ALA A 432 -20.35 7.95 -25.42
CA ALA A 432 -19.66 8.32 -26.66
C ALA A 432 -19.59 9.83 -26.90
N LEU A 433 -20.56 10.60 -26.39
CA LEU A 433 -20.53 12.07 -26.43
C LEU A 433 -19.55 12.66 -25.40
N ALA A 434 -19.10 11.88 -24.42
CA ALA A 434 -18.07 12.23 -23.45
C ALA A 434 -16.66 11.74 -23.84
N ASP A 435 -16.45 11.32 -25.10
CA ASP A 435 -15.17 10.77 -25.59
C ASP A 435 -14.01 11.79 -25.45
N PRO A 436 -12.94 11.46 -24.69
CA PRO A 436 -11.75 12.30 -24.52
C PRO A 436 -11.03 12.67 -25.83
N ARG A 437 -10.96 11.76 -26.81
CA ARG A 437 -10.36 12.04 -28.13
C ARG A 437 -11.21 13.04 -28.91
N ALA A 438 -12.54 12.95 -28.79
CA ALA A 438 -13.46 13.91 -29.41
C ALA A 438 -13.41 15.28 -28.71
N LEU A 439 -13.23 15.31 -27.38
CA LEU A 439 -12.97 16.53 -26.62
C LEU A 439 -11.67 17.20 -27.06
N ALA A 440 -10.57 16.44 -27.19
CA ALA A 440 -9.29 16.95 -27.67
C ALA A 440 -9.40 17.55 -29.08
N LYS A 441 -10.16 16.93 -29.99
CA LYS A 441 -10.43 17.47 -31.32
C LYS A 441 -11.20 18.79 -31.27
N ALA A 442 -12.17 18.92 -30.37
CA ALA A 442 -12.93 20.15 -30.20
C ALA A 442 -12.06 21.29 -29.65
N LEU A 443 -11.18 21.01 -28.70
CA LEU A 443 -10.19 21.97 -28.20
C LEU A 443 -9.22 22.41 -29.31
N ALA A 444 -8.79 21.48 -30.18
CA ALA A 444 -7.99 21.79 -31.36
C ALA A 444 -8.72 22.70 -32.35
N ALA A 445 -9.99 22.41 -32.64
CA ALA A 445 -10.84 23.26 -33.48
C ALA A 445 -11.04 24.68 -32.89
N ALA A 446 -11.01 24.81 -31.57
CA ALA A 446 -11.04 26.09 -30.85
C ALA A 446 -9.67 26.79 -30.74
N GLY A 447 -8.64 26.32 -31.45
CA GLY A 447 -7.34 26.96 -31.52
C GLY A 447 -6.37 26.61 -30.37
N ARG A 448 -6.60 25.50 -29.65
CA ARG A 448 -5.66 24.97 -28.64
C ARG A 448 -4.90 23.78 -29.20
N SER A 449 -3.58 23.81 -29.20
CA SER A 449 -2.80 22.63 -29.59
C SER A 449 -2.90 21.55 -28.50
N THR A 450 -3.52 20.41 -28.82
CA THR A 450 -3.73 19.29 -27.89
C THR A 450 -2.71 18.18 -28.11
N TRP A 451 -2.30 17.50 -27.04
CA TRP A 451 -1.47 16.31 -27.05
C TRP A 451 -2.28 15.11 -26.54
N LEU A 452 -2.25 14.02 -27.32
CA LEU A 452 -2.76 12.71 -26.95
C LEU A 452 -1.64 11.67 -27.10
N ASP A 453 -1.70 10.61 -26.31
CA ASP A 453 -0.79 9.46 -26.37
C ASP A 453 -0.71 8.83 -27.77
N ILE A 454 -1.84 8.67 -28.45
CA ILE A 454 -1.93 8.13 -29.80
C ILE A 454 -1.23 8.97 -30.88
N ASP A 455 -1.00 10.25 -30.63
CA ASP A 455 -0.33 11.13 -31.60
C ASP A 455 1.18 10.83 -31.71
N VAL A 456 1.74 10.03 -30.78
CA VAL A 456 3.18 9.77 -30.64
C VAL A 456 3.51 8.26 -30.63
N LEU A 457 2.49 7.38 -30.66
CA LEU A 457 2.69 5.93 -30.78
C LEU A 457 3.37 5.60 -32.12
N GLY A 458 4.65 5.22 -32.07
CA GLY A 458 5.44 4.80 -33.23
C GLY A 458 6.91 5.26 -33.26
N GLY A 459 7.35 6.07 -32.29
CA GLY A 459 8.67 6.73 -32.30
C GLY A 459 9.89 5.94 -31.80
N GLY A 460 9.74 4.67 -31.39
CA GLY A 460 10.86 3.86 -30.88
C GLY A 460 11.21 4.11 -29.39
N SER A 461 10.97 5.31 -28.86
CA SER A 461 11.06 5.61 -27.41
C SER A 461 10.02 4.83 -26.58
N GLY A 462 10.26 4.65 -25.29
CA GLY A 462 9.25 4.09 -24.39
C GLY A 462 8.02 5.01 -24.31
N LEU A 463 6.81 4.45 -24.39
CA LEU A 463 5.54 5.19 -24.28
C LEU A 463 5.53 6.19 -23.11
N PHE A 464 6.10 5.81 -21.98
CA PHE A 464 6.19 6.67 -20.79
C PHE A 464 7.12 7.88 -20.97
N GLU A 465 8.22 7.77 -21.71
CA GLU A 465 9.13 8.91 -21.99
C GLU A 465 8.46 9.95 -22.87
N ASP A 466 7.68 9.50 -23.85
CA ASP A 466 6.93 10.37 -24.74
C ASP A 466 5.80 11.08 -23.99
N ILE A 467 5.11 10.36 -23.10
CA ILE A 467 4.11 10.91 -22.18
C ILE A 467 4.75 11.95 -21.25
N ALA A 468 5.87 11.64 -20.59
CA ALA A 468 6.56 12.56 -19.70
C ALA A 468 7.01 13.82 -20.44
N ARG A 469 7.52 13.68 -21.67
CA ARG A 469 7.89 14.80 -22.55
C ARG A 469 6.67 15.63 -22.97
N GLY A 470 5.56 14.98 -23.29
CA GLY A 470 4.27 15.62 -23.57
C GLY A 470 3.80 16.46 -22.38
N LEU A 471 3.77 15.87 -21.18
CA LEU A 471 3.38 16.52 -19.93
C LEU A 471 4.29 17.71 -19.58
N GLN A 472 5.60 17.57 -19.75
CA GLN A 472 6.56 18.65 -19.51
C GLN A 472 6.32 19.86 -20.42
N ARG A 473 5.98 19.63 -21.70
CA ARG A 473 5.76 20.68 -22.70
C ARG A 473 4.38 21.35 -22.59
N ALA A 474 3.38 20.63 -22.09
CA ALA A 474 2.04 21.17 -21.90
C ALA A 474 1.99 22.30 -20.87
N LYS A 475 1.13 23.29 -21.12
CA LYS A 475 0.86 24.38 -20.17
C LYS A 475 -0.23 24.00 -19.18
N VAL A 476 -1.23 23.28 -19.66
CA VAL A 476 -2.38 22.80 -18.89
C VAL A 476 -2.57 21.31 -19.15
N VAL A 477 -2.98 20.56 -18.12
CA VAL A 477 -3.34 19.15 -18.22
C VAL A 477 -4.84 19.00 -17.98
N VAL A 478 -5.54 18.42 -18.94
CA VAL A 478 -6.95 18.03 -18.82
C VAL A 478 -6.98 16.54 -18.49
N ILE A 479 -7.59 16.19 -17.36
CA ILE A 479 -7.57 14.83 -16.81
C ILE A 479 -8.98 14.27 -16.88
N CYS A 480 -9.22 13.35 -17.81
CA CYS A 480 -10.50 12.69 -18.02
C CYS A 480 -10.64 11.49 -17.08
N VAL A 481 -11.34 11.67 -15.95
CA VAL A 481 -11.46 10.67 -14.89
C VAL A 481 -12.69 9.79 -15.04
N SER A 482 -12.52 8.51 -14.69
CA SER A 482 -13.50 7.43 -14.69
C SER A 482 -13.03 6.31 -13.75
N ALA A 483 -13.86 5.29 -13.49
CA ALA A 483 -13.41 4.10 -12.75
C ALA A 483 -12.24 3.40 -13.43
N ALA A 484 -12.31 3.21 -14.76
CA ALA A 484 -11.21 2.66 -15.56
C ALA A 484 -9.93 3.51 -15.51
N TYR A 485 -10.05 4.83 -15.50
CA TYR A 485 -8.89 5.71 -15.31
C TYR A 485 -8.24 5.50 -13.95
N ALA A 486 -9.05 5.37 -12.88
CA ALA A 486 -8.54 5.12 -11.54
C ALA A 486 -7.86 3.75 -11.41
N GLN A 487 -8.35 2.74 -12.13
CA GLN A 487 -7.77 1.38 -12.13
C GLN A 487 -6.50 1.28 -12.99
N SER A 488 -6.31 2.16 -13.98
CA SER A 488 -5.13 2.16 -14.85
C SER A 488 -3.88 2.74 -14.18
N ASP A 489 -2.83 1.92 -14.04
CA ASP A 489 -1.54 2.33 -13.46
C ASP A 489 -0.91 3.52 -14.19
N ASN A 490 -0.92 3.49 -15.53
CA ASN A 490 -0.40 4.56 -16.39
C ASN A 490 -1.16 5.88 -16.16
N CYS A 491 -2.49 5.83 -16.15
CA CYS A 491 -3.34 7.00 -15.94
C CYS A 491 -3.12 7.63 -14.55
N ARG A 492 -3.03 6.79 -13.51
CA ARG A 492 -2.72 7.25 -12.14
C ARG A 492 -1.37 7.94 -12.07
N MET A 493 -0.38 7.39 -12.76
CA MET A 493 0.99 7.88 -12.77
C MET A 493 1.12 9.22 -13.52
N GLU A 494 0.47 9.37 -14.67
CA GLU A 494 0.41 10.63 -15.42
C GLU A 494 -0.16 11.77 -14.57
N MET A 495 -1.30 11.52 -13.92
CA MET A 495 -1.94 12.48 -13.03
C MET A 495 -1.03 12.86 -11.87
N GLN A 496 -0.39 11.87 -11.23
CA GLN A 496 0.55 12.12 -10.14
C GLN A 496 1.76 12.92 -10.60
N PHE A 497 2.30 12.61 -11.78
CA PHE A 497 3.44 13.33 -12.35
C PHE A 497 3.07 14.79 -12.66
N ALA A 498 1.93 15.02 -13.31
CA ALA A 498 1.42 16.35 -13.61
C ALA A 498 1.24 17.21 -12.35
N ILE A 499 0.58 16.67 -11.32
CA ILE A 499 0.17 17.41 -10.12
C ILE A 499 1.30 17.52 -9.10
N LYS A 500 1.95 16.40 -8.76
CA LYS A 500 2.91 16.35 -7.65
C LYS A 500 4.29 16.85 -8.06
N VAL A 501 4.70 16.62 -9.30
CA VAL A 501 6.07 16.88 -9.79
C VAL A 501 6.16 18.15 -10.56
N LEU A 502 5.44 18.17 -11.68
CA LEU A 502 5.51 19.26 -12.63
C LEU A 502 4.72 20.47 -12.14
N LYS A 503 3.89 20.29 -11.10
CA LYS A 503 2.98 21.29 -10.54
C LYS A 503 2.19 22.00 -11.65
N LYS A 504 1.74 21.23 -12.64
CA LYS A 504 1.00 21.76 -13.80
C LYS A 504 -0.38 22.22 -13.35
N ARG A 505 -0.90 23.25 -14.02
CA ARG A 505 -2.31 23.61 -13.92
C ARG A 505 -3.13 22.46 -14.48
N CYS A 506 -3.95 21.83 -13.65
CA CYS A 506 -4.76 20.69 -14.03
C CYS A 506 -6.25 21.02 -13.94
N VAL A 507 -7.06 20.45 -14.83
CA VAL A 507 -8.53 20.51 -14.81
C VAL A 507 -9.05 19.09 -14.94
N THR A 508 -9.90 18.66 -14.01
CA THR A 508 -10.50 17.33 -14.00
C THR A 508 -11.83 17.35 -14.77
N ILE A 509 -12.02 16.39 -15.67
CA ILE A 509 -13.24 16.18 -16.44
C ILE A 509 -13.78 14.79 -16.14
N ILE A 510 -14.99 14.70 -15.61
CA ILE A 510 -15.64 13.41 -15.33
C ILE A 510 -16.29 12.92 -16.63
N VAL A 511 -15.84 11.77 -17.15
CA VAL A 511 -16.28 11.22 -18.45
C VAL A 511 -17.14 9.96 -18.32
N ASP A 512 -17.30 9.46 -17.09
CA ASP A 512 -18.13 8.31 -16.75
C ASP A 512 -19.05 8.63 -15.55
N SER A 513 -20.17 7.94 -15.47
CA SER A 513 -21.18 8.03 -14.41
C SER A 513 -20.77 7.38 -13.09
N SER A 514 -19.73 6.55 -13.08
CA SER A 514 -19.25 5.88 -11.86
C SER A 514 -18.68 6.87 -10.85
N ALA A 515 -18.99 6.66 -9.57
CA ALA A 515 -18.41 7.39 -8.45
C ALA A 515 -17.18 6.69 -7.84
N GLU A 516 -16.85 5.47 -8.26
CA GLU A 516 -15.80 4.64 -7.66
C GLU A 516 -14.42 5.31 -7.69
N TRP A 517 -14.11 6.04 -8.76
CA TRP A 517 -12.83 6.75 -8.90
C TRP A 517 -12.60 7.78 -7.79
N GLN A 518 -13.65 8.31 -7.17
CA GLN A 518 -13.58 9.27 -6.07
C GLN A 518 -12.94 8.65 -4.81
N GLN A 519 -13.06 7.33 -4.63
CA GLN A 519 -12.49 6.59 -3.49
C GLN A 519 -11.02 6.21 -3.70
N SER A 520 -10.45 6.50 -4.87
CA SER A 520 -9.06 6.17 -5.23
C SER A 520 -8.09 7.34 -4.99
N VAL A 521 -6.80 7.11 -5.22
CA VAL A 521 -5.78 8.18 -5.24
C VAL A 521 -6.07 9.25 -6.30
N VAL A 522 -6.77 8.91 -7.39
CA VAL A 522 -7.20 9.88 -8.42
C VAL A 522 -8.22 10.84 -7.83
N GLY A 523 -9.22 10.32 -7.10
CA GLY A 523 -10.19 11.13 -6.36
C GLY A 523 -9.53 12.06 -5.35
N LEU A 524 -8.55 11.53 -4.60
CA LEU A 524 -7.77 12.31 -3.64
C LEU A 524 -7.05 13.51 -4.29
N LEU A 525 -6.44 13.29 -5.47
CA LEU A 525 -5.70 14.33 -6.17
C LEU A 525 -6.63 15.34 -6.84
N ALA A 526 -7.73 14.85 -7.43
CA ALA A 526 -8.76 15.67 -8.08
C ALA A 526 -9.48 16.61 -7.11
N ALA A 527 -9.61 16.26 -5.83
CA ALA A 527 -10.32 17.07 -4.82
C ALA A 527 -9.83 18.53 -4.70
N SER A 528 -8.57 18.78 -5.07
CA SER A 528 -7.96 20.13 -5.06
C SER A 528 -8.01 20.86 -6.40
N LEU A 529 -8.60 20.24 -7.43
CA LEU A 529 -8.60 20.74 -8.81
C LEU A 529 -9.98 21.21 -9.26
N PRO A 530 -10.06 22.20 -10.17
CA PRO A 530 -11.30 22.52 -10.87
C PRO A 530 -11.83 21.27 -11.58
N THR A 531 -13.07 20.90 -11.27
CA THR A 531 -13.71 19.69 -11.80
C THR A 531 -14.98 20.07 -12.58
N ILE A 532 -15.16 19.48 -13.76
CA ILE A 532 -16.37 19.61 -14.58
C ILE A 532 -16.93 18.22 -14.87
N ASP A 533 -18.23 18.04 -14.70
CA ASP A 533 -18.91 16.78 -15.01
C ASP A 533 -19.45 16.75 -16.43
N LEU A 534 -18.67 16.17 -17.36
CA LEU A 534 -19.08 16.03 -18.75
C LEU A 534 -20.14 14.93 -18.91
N ALA A 535 -20.00 13.82 -18.18
CA ALA A 535 -20.94 12.71 -18.21
C ALA A 535 -22.36 13.14 -17.78
N ALA A 536 -22.48 13.96 -16.74
CA ALA A 536 -23.77 14.52 -16.31
C ALA A 536 -24.32 15.50 -17.35
N ALA A 537 -23.50 16.43 -17.85
CA ALA A 537 -23.95 17.41 -18.84
C ALA A 537 -24.46 16.77 -20.13
N VAL A 538 -23.76 15.75 -20.62
CA VAL A 538 -24.17 14.94 -21.78
C VAL A 538 -25.48 14.20 -21.51
N ARG A 539 -25.63 13.59 -20.34
CA ARG A 539 -26.86 12.87 -19.98
C ARG A 539 -28.08 13.77 -19.91
N GLU A 540 -27.90 15.00 -19.40
CA GLU A 540 -28.98 15.97 -19.24
C GLU A 540 -29.34 16.69 -20.54
N ARG A 541 -28.33 17.05 -21.35
CA ARG A 541 -28.48 17.99 -22.47
C ARG A 541 -27.85 17.53 -23.78
N GLY A 542 -27.37 16.30 -23.86
CA GLY A 542 -26.74 15.73 -25.05
C GLY A 542 -25.56 16.58 -25.55
N GLU A 543 -25.53 16.82 -26.86
CA GLU A 543 -24.50 17.64 -27.53
C GLU A 543 -24.44 19.07 -26.98
N VAL A 544 -25.58 19.67 -26.63
CA VAL A 544 -25.61 21.02 -26.02
C VAL A 544 -24.90 21.03 -24.67
N GLY A 545 -25.02 19.95 -23.90
CA GLY A 545 -24.30 19.75 -22.65
C GLY A 545 -22.79 19.68 -22.85
N ARG A 546 -22.36 18.87 -23.84
CA ARG A 546 -20.96 18.75 -24.24
C ARG A 546 -20.36 20.10 -24.67
N ASP A 547 -21.05 20.84 -25.53
CA ASP A 547 -20.56 22.13 -26.04
C ASP A 547 -20.44 23.17 -24.92
N ALA A 548 -21.37 23.17 -23.97
CA ALA A 548 -21.29 24.02 -22.78
C ALA A 548 -20.05 23.69 -21.92
N VAL A 549 -19.73 22.40 -21.76
CA VAL A 549 -18.53 21.96 -21.04
C VAL A 549 -17.25 22.36 -21.78
N ILE A 550 -17.23 22.24 -23.11
CA ILE A 550 -16.09 22.70 -23.93
C ILE A 550 -15.87 24.20 -23.74
N ALA A 551 -16.94 25.00 -23.78
CA ALA A 551 -16.86 26.44 -23.55
C ALA A 551 -16.33 26.76 -22.14
N GLN A 552 -16.80 26.07 -21.11
CA GLN A 552 -16.31 26.22 -19.73
C GLN A 552 -14.84 25.82 -19.60
N LEU A 553 -14.44 24.72 -20.23
CA LEU A 553 -13.06 24.27 -20.23
C LEU A 553 -12.14 25.29 -20.92
N LEU A 554 -12.57 25.87 -22.05
CA LEU A 554 -11.82 26.93 -22.74
C LEU A 554 -11.58 28.17 -21.87
N GLN A 555 -12.52 28.51 -20.99
CA GLN A 555 -12.35 29.59 -20.00
C GLN A 555 -11.32 29.19 -18.93
N LEU A 556 -11.41 27.95 -18.42
CA LEU A 556 -10.50 27.46 -17.39
C LEU A 556 -9.07 27.23 -17.88
N ILE A 557 -8.84 27.01 -19.17
CA ILE A 557 -7.49 26.84 -19.72
C ILE A 557 -6.94 28.12 -20.37
N ALA A 558 -7.70 29.22 -20.35
CA ALA A 558 -7.22 30.51 -20.85
C ALA A 558 -6.00 31.00 -20.02
N PRO A 559 -5.02 31.65 -20.67
CA PRO A 559 -3.89 32.22 -19.97
C PRO A 559 -4.34 33.32 -19.00
N GLU A 560 -3.74 33.37 -17.81
CA GLU A 560 -4.02 34.46 -16.87
C GLU A 560 -3.55 35.81 -17.45
N PRO A 561 -4.30 36.91 -17.21
CA PRO A 561 -3.86 38.23 -17.63
C PRO A 561 -2.56 38.59 -16.90
N THR A 562 -1.48 38.78 -17.66
CA THR A 562 -0.17 39.16 -17.13
C THR A 562 -0.27 40.49 -16.37
N ALA A 563 -0.11 40.47 -15.05
CA ALA A 563 -0.02 41.67 -14.24
C ALA A 563 1.26 42.43 -14.64
N GLY A 564 1.12 43.48 -15.46
CA GLY A 564 2.27 44.34 -15.82
C GLY A 564 2.24 45.06 -17.17
N GLN A 565 1.16 45.02 -17.96
CA GLN A 565 1.06 45.88 -19.15
C GLN A 565 0.15 47.09 -18.89
N PRO A 566 0.61 48.33 -19.12
CA PRO A 566 -0.20 49.52 -18.91
C PRO A 566 -1.35 49.54 -19.91
N ALA A 567 -2.55 49.87 -19.40
CA ALA A 567 -3.80 49.87 -20.13
C ALA A 567 -3.70 50.66 -21.45
N ALA A 568 -3.81 49.95 -22.58
CA ALA A 568 -4.03 50.58 -23.88
C ALA A 568 -5.38 51.30 -23.85
N LYS A 569 -5.33 52.60 -24.16
CA LYS A 569 -6.48 53.52 -24.18
C LYS A 569 -7.62 52.97 -25.04
N LYS A 570 -8.78 52.72 -24.43
CA LYS A 570 -10.03 52.43 -25.13
C LYS A 570 -10.47 53.66 -25.93
N SER A 571 -10.45 53.56 -27.25
CA SER A 571 -11.17 54.47 -28.14
C SER A 571 -12.66 54.12 -28.15
N LYS A 572 -13.47 55.18 -28.14
CA LYS A 572 -14.91 55.22 -27.93
C LYS A 572 -15.64 55.16 -29.28
N ALA A 573 -16.58 54.23 -29.45
CA ALA A 573 -17.72 54.27 -30.38
C ALA A 573 -18.69 53.15 -29.94
N GLY A 574 -19.85 53.43 -29.32
CA GLY A 574 -21.11 53.84 -29.97
C GLY A 574 -22.09 52.65 -29.91
N VAL A 575 -22.83 52.43 -28.80
CA VAL A 575 -24.26 52.74 -28.57
C VAL A 575 -25.25 52.11 -29.56
N ALA A 576 -26.08 51.18 -29.05
CA ALA A 576 -27.55 51.04 -29.19
C ALA A 576 -28.02 49.74 -28.46
N THR A 577 -28.62 49.81 -27.26
CA THR A 577 -30.08 49.74 -26.92
C THR A 577 -30.82 48.52 -27.51
N ALA A 578 -31.59 47.68 -26.81
CA ALA A 578 -32.56 47.83 -25.71
C ALA A 578 -32.75 46.45 -24.98
N ALA A 579 -32.91 46.32 -23.65
CA ALA A 579 -34.14 46.45 -22.83
C ALA A 579 -35.32 45.60 -23.35
N ALA A 580 -36.07 44.78 -22.60
CA ALA A 580 -36.32 44.67 -21.16
C ALA A 580 -37.08 43.37 -20.80
N ALA A 581 -37.07 43.02 -19.50
CA ALA A 581 -38.22 42.59 -18.65
C ALA A 581 -38.96 41.25 -18.94
N ASN A 582 -39.52 40.51 -17.98
CA ASN A 582 -39.40 40.31 -16.52
C ASN A 582 -40.48 39.25 -16.12
N ALA A 583 -40.30 38.61 -14.95
CA ALA A 583 -41.34 38.08 -14.03
C ALA A 583 -42.12 36.77 -14.40
N ALA A 584 -42.01 35.71 -13.58
CA ALA A 584 -42.94 35.31 -12.47
C ALA A 584 -44.03 34.34 -12.99
N ASP A 585 -44.54 33.30 -12.33
CA ASP A 585 -44.54 32.69 -11.00
C ASP A 585 -45.33 31.35 -11.12
N ALA A 586 -45.42 30.58 -10.03
CA ALA A 586 -46.37 29.50 -9.72
C ALA A 586 -45.98 28.04 -10.01
N GLY A 587 -45.79 27.28 -8.91
CA GLY A 587 -45.95 25.82 -8.87
C GLY A 587 -47.42 25.39 -8.96
N PRO A 588 -47.70 24.07 -9.03
CA PRO A 588 -47.98 23.37 -7.79
C PRO A 588 -47.48 21.91 -7.72
N ALA A 589 -47.47 21.38 -6.49
CA ALA A 589 -47.23 19.99 -6.13
C ALA A 589 -48.34 19.04 -6.62
N LEU A 590 -47.98 17.79 -6.97
CA LEU A 590 -48.86 16.61 -6.90
C LEU A 590 -48.03 15.33 -6.72
N SER A 591 -48.44 14.52 -5.75
CA SER A 591 -47.94 13.20 -5.42
C SER A 591 -48.42 12.14 -6.42
N ARG A 592 -47.64 11.07 -6.62
CA ARG A 592 -48.13 9.68 -6.71
C ARG A 592 -47.02 8.63 -6.80
N ALA A 593 -47.35 7.48 -6.24
CA ALA A 593 -46.60 6.25 -5.93
C ALA A 593 -45.98 5.50 -7.13
N PRO A 594 -45.08 4.50 -6.88
CA PRO A 594 -44.33 3.79 -7.91
C PRO A 594 -45.10 2.59 -8.51
N PRO A 595 -44.79 2.14 -9.73
CA PRO A 595 -45.27 0.86 -10.22
C PRO A 595 -44.24 -0.27 -10.01
N ALA A 596 -44.75 -1.36 -9.46
CA ALA A 596 -44.12 -2.67 -9.40
C ALA A 596 -44.22 -3.43 -10.74
N ALA A 597 -43.24 -4.30 -10.95
CA ALA A 597 -43.26 -5.58 -11.66
C ALA A 597 -44.01 -5.73 -13.00
N ALA A 598 -43.26 -6.09 -14.04
CA ALA A 598 -43.78 -6.85 -15.18
C ALA A 598 -42.89 -8.06 -15.45
N LYS A 599 -43.54 -9.23 -15.44
CA LYS A 599 -43.03 -10.57 -15.74
C LYS A 599 -43.59 -10.99 -17.10
N ALA A 600 -42.74 -11.38 -18.05
CA ALA A 600 -43.06 -12.18 -19.24
C ALA A 600 -41.74 -12.78 -19.76
N ALA A 601 -41.45 -14.07 -19.63
CA ALA A 601 -41.98 -15.25 -20.34
C ALA A 601 -41.33 -15.53 -21.71
N ARG A 602 -40.50 -16.59 -21.70
CA ARG A 602 -40.27 -17.65 -22.71
C ARG A 602 -39.76 -17.30 -24.12
N ALA A 603 -38.60 -17.90 -24.46
CA ALA A 603 -38.50 -18.83 -25.57
C ALA A 603 -37.43 -19.90 -25.26
N ALA A 604 -37.83 -21.16 -25.39
CA ALA A 604 -37.03 -22.35 -25.15
C ALA A 604 -36.28 -22.78 -26.41
N TYR A 605 -35.14 -23.46 -26.24
CA TYR A 605 -34.71 -24.49 -27.17
C TYR A 605 -34.40 -25.76 -26.36
N VAL A 606 -35.08 -26.84 -26.73
CA VAL A 606 -34.99 -28.18 -26.16
C VAL A 606 -34.01 -28.98 -27.01
N LEU A 607 -33.12 -29.74 -26.38
CA LEU A 607 -32.74 -31.07 -26.85
C LEU A 607 -32.62 -31.99 -25.65
N ASP A 608 -33.51 -32.97 -25.62
CA ASP A 608 -33.54 -34.14 -24.75
C ASP A 608 -32.29 -35.01 -24.93
N ALA A 609 -31.87 -35.65 -23.83
CA ALA A 609 -31.58 -37.08 -23.81
C ALA A 609 -31.57 -37.57 -22.35
N ASP A 610 -32.71 -38.08 -21.91
CA ASP A 610 -32.84 -38.97 -20.77
C ASP A 610 -32.17 -40.32 -21.06
N ALA A 611 -31.55 -40.90 -20.03
CA ALA A 611 -31.47 -42.35 -19.86
C ALA A 611 -31.53 -42.67 -18.37
N GLU A 612 -32.74 -43.01 -17.91
CA GLU A 612 -33.00 -43.67 -16.64
C GLU A 612 -32.38 -45.06 -16.62
N LEU A 613 -31.73 -45.43 -15.50
CA LEU A 613 -31.72 -46.81 -15.02
C LEU A 613 -31.72 -46.85 -13.47
N GLY A 614 -32.89 -47.18 -12.93
CA GLY A 614 -33.06 -48.31 -12.00
C GLY A 614 -32.36 -48.27 -10.65
N GLY A 615 -33.13 -48.01 -9.60
CA GLY A 615 -32.71 -48.21 -8.21
C GLY A 615 -32.55 -49.69 -7.83
N ALA A 616 -31.61 -49.92 -6.90
CA ALA A 616 -31.62 -51.06 -5.98
C ALA A 616 -31.04 -50.57 -4.65
N GLY A 617 -31.81 -50.71 -3.58
CA GLY A 617 -31.38 -50.39 -2.22
C GLY A 617 -30.44 -51.46 -1.66
N SER A 618 -29.56 -51.03 -0.76
CA SER A 618 -28.90 -51.89 0.23
C SER A 618 -28.54 -51.05 1.44
N ALA A 619 -28.89 -51.58 2.61
CA ALA A 619 -28.73 -50.99 3.92
C ALA A 619 -27.31 -51.23 4.50
N ALA A 620 -26.96 -50.36 5.45
CA ALA A 620 -26.04 -50.52 6.57
C ALA A 620 -24.52 -50.65 6.28
N ALA A 621 -23.75 -49.67 6.74
CA ALA A 621 -22.92 -49.82 7.95
C ALA A 621 -22.35 -48.45 8.37
N ASP A 622 -22.77 -47.99 9.55
CA ASP A 622 -22.09 -46.95 10.33
C ASP A 622 -20.69 -47.45 10.72
N GLY A 623 -19.71 -46.57 10.59
CA GLY A 623 -18.31 -46.84 10.92
C GLY A 623 -17.49 -45.57 10.72
N ASP A 624 -17.71 -44.58 11.57
CA ASP A 624 -16.80 -43.44 11.74
C ASP A 624 -15.51 -43.96 12.38
N GLU A 625 -14.54 -44.37 11.55
CA GLU A 625 -13.13 -44.42 11.96
C GLU A 625 -12.53 -43.03 11.75
N GLU A 626 -12.48 -42.27 12.85
CA GLU A 626 -11.63 -41.11 13.02
C GLU A 626 -10.17 -41.58 12.89
N LEU A 627 -9.63 -41.47 11.67
CA LEU A 627 -8.22 -41.74 11.39
C LEU A 627 -7.38 -40.59 11.93
N ASP A 628 -6.81 -40.80 13.11
CA ASP A 628 -5.71 -39.96 13.62
C ASP A 628 -4.62 -39.85 12.56
N ALA A 629 -4.27 -38.61 12.20
CA ALA A 629 -3.16 -38.33 11.30
C ALA A 629 -1.87 -38.97 11.84
N PRO A 630 -1.08 -39.67 11.01
CA PRO A 630 0.18 -40.26 11.47
C PRO A 630 1.10 -39.16 12.04
N PRO A 631 1.90 -39.43 13.10
CA PRO A 631 2.72 -38.42 13.79
C PRO A 631 3.67 -37.63 12.87
N GLU A 632 4.05 -38.22 11.74
CA GLU A 632 4.85 -37.56 10.71
C GLU A 632 4.07 -36.46 9.96
N LEU A 633 2.75 -36.57 9.78
CA LEU A 633 1.94 -35.54 9.13
C LEU A 633 1.76 -34.31 10.04
N ALA A 634 1.59 -34.53 11.35
CA ALA A 634 1.50 -33.46 12.35
C ALA A 634 2.83 -32.67 12.47
N ALA A 635 3.98 -33.36 12.44
CA ALA A 635 5.29 -32.71 12.42
C ALA A 635 5.61 -32.01 11.08
N ARG A 636 4.90 -32.35 9.99
CA ARG A 636 5.08 -31.77 8.65
C ARG A 636 4.33 -30.45 8.46
N MET A 637 3.18 -30.27 9.14
CA MET A 637 2.42 -29.02 9.14
C MET A 637 3.23 -27.85 9.71
N GLU A 638 4.13 -28.09 10.68
CA GLU A 638 4.95 -27.04 11.30
C GLU A 638 6.08 -26.45 10.42
N SER A 639 6.29 -26.92 9.17
CA SER A 639 7.52 -26.62 8.41
C SER A 639 7.36 -25.88 7.07
N GLY A 640 6.15 -25.52 6.63
CA GLY A 640 5.94 -24.75 5.39
C GLY A 640 6.58 -25.39 4.14
N ALA A 641 6.70 -26.72 4.11
CA ALA A 641 7.46 -27.44 3.11
C ALA A 641 6.72 -27.51 1.75
N GLY A 642 7.40 -27.14 0.67
CA GLY A 642 6.91 -27.32 -0.70
C GLY A 642 6.72 -28.80 -1.07
N ALA A 643 5.96 -29.05 -2.14
CA ALA A 643 5.64 -30.40 -2.63
C ALA A 643 6.92 -31.19 -2.99
N ARG A 644 6.95 -32.47 -2.59
CA ARG A 644 8.06 -33.40 -2.85
C ARG A 644 7.61 -34.54 -3.75
N VAL A 645 8.56 -35.24 -4.36
CA VAL A 645 8.28 -36.50 -5.05
C VAL A 645 7.62 -37.48 -4.07
N GLY A 646 6.45 -37.99 -4.44
CA GLY A 646 5.58 -38.85 -3.64
C GLY A 646 4.44 -38.11 -2.92
N ASP A 647 4.45 -36.77 -2.87
CA ASP A 647 3.37 -36.02 -2.21
C ASP A 647 2.13 -35.93 -3.10
N HIS A 648 0.96 -35.96 -2.46
CA HIS A 648 -0.31 -35.62 -3.08
C HIS A 648 -0.44 -34.10 -3.20
N VAL A 649 -0.82 -33.66 -4.40
CA VAL A 649 -0.89 -32.27 -4.81
C VAL A 649 -2.20 -31.99 -5.53
N VAL A 650 -2.57 -30.71 -5.61
CA VAL A 650 -3.56 -30.18 -6.53
C VAL A 650 -2.81 -29.45 -7.63
N SER A 651 -2.92 -29.92 -8.86
CA SER A 651 -2.14 -29.44 -9.99
C SER A 651 -3.02 -28.89 -11.10
N HIS A 652 -2.54 -27.87 -11.80
CA HIS A 652 -3.18 -27.34 -13.01
C HIS A 652 -3.19 -28.39 -14.11
N HIS A 653 -4.32 -28.55 -14.80
CA HIS A 653 -4.40 -29.46 -15.94
C HIS A 653 -4.68 -28.69 -17.22
N PHE A 654 -5.94 -28.32 -17.46
CA PHE A 654 -6.35 -27.58 -18.66
C PHE A 654 -7.15 -26.33 -18.31
N ARG A 655 -6.89 -25.24 -19.06
CA ARG A 655 -7.51 -23.91 -18.89
C ARG A 655 -7.33 -23.33 -17.49
N HIS A 656 -8.37 -23.36 -16.67
CA HIS A 656 -8.42 -22.76 -15.32
C HIS A 656 -8.90 -23.80 -14.29
N ALA A 657 -8.72 -25.09 -14.58
CA ALA A 657 -9.13 -26.20 -13.74
C ALA A 657 -7.92 -26.91 -13.14
N PHE A 658 -8.05 -27.29 -11.88
CA PHE A 658 -7.02 -27.98 -11.11
C PHE A 658 -7.59 -29.29 -10.54
N TYR A 659 -6.77 -30.34 -10.54
CA TYR A 659 -7.16 -31.68 -10.11
C TYR A 659 -6.11 -32.27 -9.19
N THR A 660 -6.48 -33.29 -8.43
CA THR A 660 -5.54 -33.98 -7.55
C THR A 660 -4.61 -34.88 -8.35
N ALA A 661 -3.35 -34.93 -7.93
CA ALA A 661 -2.31 -35.72 -8.55
C ALA A 661 -1.26 -36.11 -7.50
N THR A 662 -0.34 -36.98 -7.88
CA THR A 662 0.83 -37.35 -7.09
C THR A 662 2.09 -36.91 -7.82
N VAL A 663 3.02 -36.23 -7.13
CA VAL A 663 4.29 -35.83 -7.75
C VAL A 663 5.17 -37.07 -7.98
N VAL A 664 5.57 -37.30 -9.22
CA VAL A 664 6.41 -38.44 -9.63
C VAL A 664 7.88 -38.05 -9.79
N ALA A 665 8.13 -36.84 -10.26
CA ALA A 665 9.47 -36.31 -10.43
C ALA A 665 9.47 -34.78 -10.28
N PHE A 666 10.64 -34.21 -9.99
CA PHE A 666 10.86 -32.77 -10.01
C PHE A 666 12.18 -32.49 -10.72
N ASP A 667 12.13 -31.74 -11.81
CA ASP A 667 13.32 -31.24 -12.48
C ASP A 667 13.70 -29.88 -11.88
N ALA A 668 14.75 -29.86 -11.08
CA ALA A 668 15.22 -28.64 -10.42
C ALA A 668 15.75 -27.58 -11.41
N ALA A 669 16.16 -27.97 -12.62
CA ALA A 669 16.68 -27.07 -13.64
C ALA A 669 15.55 -26.33 -14.37
N THR A 670 14.48 -27.04 -14.75
CA THR A 670 13.31 -26.42 -15.42
C THR A 670 12.25 -25.93 -14.43
N ARG A 671 12.30 -26.38 -13.18
CA ARG A 671 11.29 -26.18 -12.12
C ARG A 671 9.92 -26.74 -12.49
N GLU A 672 9.93 -27.86 -13.18
CA GLU A 672 8.72 -28.58 -13.54
C GLU A 672 8.61 -29.82 -12.68
N PHE A 673 7.41 -30.04 -12.14
CA PHE A 673 7.02 -31.31 -11.58
C PHE A 673 6.46 -32.18 -12.69
N THR A 674 6.83 -33.45 -12.68
CA THR A 674 6.04 -34.48 -13.36
C THR A 674 5.05 -35.02 -12.35
N VAL A 675 3.75 -34.89 -12.62
CA VAL A 675 2.67 -35.40 -11.79
C VAL A 675 1.99 -36.60 -12.48
N ALA A 676 1.59 -37.58 -11.68
CA ALA A 676 0.66 -38.63 -12.09
C ALA A 676 -0.71 -38.24 -11.59
N TRP A 677 -1.63 -37.95 -12.51
CA TRP A 677 -3.01 -37.63 -12.14
C TRP A 677 -3.65 -38.80 -11.41
N ASP A 678 -4.40 -38.52 -10.33
CA ASP A 678 -5.02 -39.57 -9.53
C ASP A 678 -6.10 -40.35 -10.31
N ASP A 679 -6.54 -39.82 -11.46
CA ASP A 679 -7.45 -40.47 -12.40
C ASP A 679 -6.76 -41.41 -13.40
N GLY A 680 -5.43 -41.40 -13.46
CA GLY A 680 -4.66 -42.14 -14.45
C GLY A 680 -4.62 -41.48 -15.84
N ASP A 681 -5.03 -40.21 -15.98
CA ASP A 681 -4.76 -39.43 -17.18
C ASP A 681 -3.24 -39.33 -17.40
N ALA A 682 -2.81 -39.52 -18.65
CA ALA A 682 -1.40 -39.46 -19.05
C ALA A 682 -1.05 -38.14 -19.74
N THR A 683 -2.00 -37.23 -19.92
CA THR A 683 -1.81 -35.95 -20.59
C THR A 683 -1.40 -34.85 -19.61
N GLY A 684 -0.60 -33.88 -20.08
CA GLY A 684 -0.26 -32.69 -19.29
C GLY A 684 0.39 -32.99 -17.93
N THR A 685 1.21 -34.04 -17.85
CA THR A 685 1.85 -34.48 -16.60
C THR A 685 3.01 -33.57 -16.19
N GLU A 686 3.60 -32.80 -17.10
CA GLU A 686 4.63 -31.82 -16.80
C GLU A 686 3.98 -30.48 -16.44
N GLN A 687 4.20 -30.01 -15.22
CA GLN A 687 3.57 -28.82 -14.68
C GLN A 687 4.61 -27.92 -14.01
N PRO A 688 4.62 -26.61 -14.32
CA PRO A 688 5.53 -25.68 -13.67
C PRO A 688 5.19 -25.61 -12.17
N PHE A 689 6.19 -25.40 -11.31
CA PHE A 689 5.98 -25.46 -9.86
C PHE A 689 4.90 -24.50 -9.36
N GLU A 690 4.70 -23.32 -9.97
CA GLU A 690 3.68 -22.35 -9.60
C GLU A 690 2.25 -22.90 -9.77
N ARG A 691 2.12 -24.00 -10.50
CA ARG A 691 0.86 -24.68 -10.80
C ARG A 691 0.65 -25.96 -10.02
N VAL A 692 1.53 -26.28 -9.07
CA VAL A 692 1.46 -27.47 -8.23
C VAL A 692 1.36 -27.06 -6.76
N PHE A 693 0.23 -27.36 -6.15
CA PHE A 693 -0.14 -26.94 -4.81
C PHE A 693 -0.14 -28.16 -3.89
N PRO A 694 0.48 -28.13 -2.71
CA PRO A 694 0.31 -29.21 -1.73
C PRO A 694 -1.18 -29.48 -1.50
N ASN A 695 -1.61 -30.75 -1.50
CA ASN A 695 -3.00 -31.09 -1.18
C ASN A 695 -3.21 -31.16 0.34
N ALA A 696 -2.85 -30.08 1.03
CA ALA A 696 -3.00 -29.92 2.47
C ALA A 696 -3.58 -28.53 2.78
N PRO A 697 -4.37 -28.38 3.85
CA PRO A 697 -4.76 -27.07 4.37
C PRO A 697 -3.54 -26.15 4.56
N PRO A 698 -3.61 -24.87 4.16
CA PRO A 698 -2.59 -23.89 4.50
C PRO A 698 -2.65 -23.52 5.99
N ASP A 699 -1.58 -22.91 6.50
CA ASP A 699 -1.63 -22.30 7.82
C ASP A 699 -2.50 -21.03 7.79
N ALA A 700 -3.11 -20.69 8.92
CA ALA A 700 -4.00 -19.52 8.99
C ALA A 700 -3.27 -18.21 8.65
N ASP A 701 -1.96 -18.13 8.96
CA ASP A 701 -1.12 -16.98 8.66
C ASP A 701 -0.72 -16.89 7.17
N ASP A 702 -0.91 -17.96 6.40
CA ASP A 702 -0.65 -17.98 4.94
C ASP A 702 -1.81 -17.41 4.12
N VAL A 703 -3.00 -17.24 4.71
CA VAL A 703 -4.22 -16.85 4.00
C VAL A 703 -4.82 -15.55 4.55
N GLY A 704 -4.63 -14.45 3.82
CA GLY A 704 -5.24 -13.15 4.11
C GLY A 704 -6.04 -12.57 2.94
N VAL A 705 -6.73 -11.44 3.14
CA VAL A 705 -7.39 -10.70 2.05
C VAL A 705 -6.36 -10.31 0.97
N GLY A 706 -6.66 -10.64 -0.28
CA GLY A 706 -5.77 -10.50 -1.44
C GLY A 706 -4.99 -11.76 -1.79
N THR A 707 -4.98 -12.78 -0.93
CA THR A 707 -4.26 -14.04 -1.17
C THR A 707 -4.92 -14.85 -2.27
N ARG A 708 -4.11 -15.41 -3.18
CA ARG A 708 -4.55 -16.39 -4.17
C ARG A 708 -4.63 -17.77 -3.54
N VAL A 709 -5.77 -18.43 -3.70
CA VAL A 709 -6.05 -19.75 -3.12
C VAL A 709 -6.67 -20.66 -4.17
N LEU A 710 -6.46 -21.97 -4.05
CA LEU A 710 -7.31 -22.95 -4.68
C LEU A 710 -8.42 -23.36 -3.73
N PHE A 711 -9.62 -23.53 -4.27
CA PHE A 711 -10.77 -24.00 -3.53
C PHE A 711 -11.59 -25.00 -4.35
N PRO A 712 -12.19 -26.02 -3.73
CA PRO A 712 -12.94 -27.05 -4.41
C PRO A 712 -14.31 -26.50 -4.85
N GLN A 713 -14.65 -26.68 -6.13
CA GLN A 713 -15.98 -26.36 -6.64
C GLN A 713 -16.40 -27.33 -7.77
N GLY A 714 -17.32 -28.22 -7.38
CA GLY A 714 -17.85 -29.28 -8.22
C GLY A 714 -16.98 -30.54 -8.23
N LYS A 715 -17.57 -31.62 -8.73
CA LYS A 715 -16.87 -32.87 -9.05
C LYS A 715 -16.75 -32.98 -10.56
N TYR A 716 -15.64 -33.53 -11.05
CA TYR A 716 -15.55 -33.87 -12.48
C TYR A 716 -15.78 -35.36 -12.69
N LYS A 717 -16.31 -35.67 -13.87
CA LYS A 717 -16.43 -37.02 -14.40
C LYS A 717 -15.39 -37.20 -15.49
N PHE A 718 -14.73 -38.33 -15.51
CA PHE A 718 -13.89 -38.71 -16.64
C PHE A 718 -14.09 -40.19 -16.95
N THR A 719 -13.75 -40.57 -18.17
CA THR A 719 -13.74 -41.98 -18.58
C THR A 719 -12.28 -42.40 -18.64
N ASP A 720 -11.89 -43.39 -17.84
CA ASP A 720 -10.51 -43.87 -17.82
C ASP A 720 -10.14 -44.57 -19.14
N THR A 721 -8.85 -44.90 -19.32
CA THR A 721 -8.36 -45.57 -20.53
C THR A 721 -8.97 -46.96 -20.76
N ALA A 722 -9.64 -47.55 -19.76
CA ALA A 722 -10.37 -48.80 -19.88
C ALA A 722 -11.85 -48.59 -20.29
N GLY A 723 -12.27 -47.34 -20.53
CA GLY A 723 -13.65 -47.00 -20.88
C GLY A 723 -14.58 -46.94 -19.67
N VAL A 724 -14.06 -46.95 -18.44
CA VAL A 724 -14.87 -46.91 -17.22
C VAL A 724 -15.08 -45.45 -16.80
N GLU A 725 -16.34 -45.02 -16.71
CA GLU A 725 -16.69 -43.70 -16.18
C GLU A 725 -16.41 -43.68 -14.68
N ARG A 726 -15.50 -42.81 -14.26
CA ARG A 726 -15.17 -42.54 -12.87
C ARG A 726 -15.72 -41.18 -12.48
N THR A 727 -16.51 -41.19 -11.42
CA THR A 727 -17.12 -40.01 -10.79
C THR A 727 -16.55 -39.87 -9.38
N GLY A 728 -16.06 -38.68 -9.00
CA GLY A 728 -15.89 -38.39 -7.57
C GLY A 728 -14.74 -37.51 -7.13
N MET A 729 -13.82 -37.11 -8.02
CA MET A 729 -12.72 -36.25 -7.62
C MET A 729 -13.11 -34.77 -7.61
N ASP A 730 -12.64 -34.07 -6.57
CA ASP A 730 -12.85 -32.63 -6.43
C ASP A 730 -12.13 -31.89 -7.55
N ARG A 731 -12.85 -30.98 -8.19
CA ARG A 731 -12.25 -30.02 -9.10
C ARG A 731 -12.00 -28.74 -8.34
N TYR A 732 -10.75 -28.28 -8.36
CA TYR A 732 -10.33 -27.06 -7.72
C TYR A 732 -10.28 -25.90 -8.70
N HIS A 733 -10.53 -24.70 -8.19
CA HIS A 733 -10.51 -23.45 -8.93
C HIS A 733 -9.65 -22.44 -8.21
N GLU A 734 -9.06 -21.53 -8.98
CA GLU A 734 -8.29 -20.43 -8.42
C GLU A 734 -9.18 -19.22 -8.09
N GLY A 735 -8.97 -18.69 -6.89
CA GLY A 735 -9.69 -17.56 -6.33
C GLY A 735 -8.78 -16.58 -5.60
N VAL A 736 -9.33 -15.42 -5.28
CA VAL A 736 -8.71 -14.40 -4.42
C VAL A 736 -9.61 -14.18 -3.22
N VAL A 737 -9.04 -14.28 -2.02
CA VAL A 737 -9.75 -13.99 -0.76
C VAL A 737 -10.06 -12.49 -0.70
N THR A 738 -11.32 -12.14 -0.49
CA THR A 738 -11.78 -10.73 -0.43
C THR A 738 -12.20 -10.30 0.97
N ALA A 739 -12.56 -11.25 1.83
CA ALA A 739 -12.92 -11.01 3.22
C ALA A 739 -12.61 -12.22 4.11
N LEU A 740 -12.43 -11.95 5.40
CA LEU A 740 -12.32 -12.94 6.47
C LEU A 740 -13.51 -12.69 7.40
N GLU A 741 -14.34 -13.70 7.59
CA GLU A 741 -15.60 -13.60 8.33
C GLU A 741 -15.67 -14.72 9.36
N HIS A 742 -16.38 -14.51 10.47
CA HIS A 742 -16.73 -15.62 11.36
C HIS A 742 -18.08 -16.18 10.94
N ASP A 743 -18.17 -17.50 10.78
CA ASP A 743 -19.46 -18.14 10.58
C ASP A 743 -20.32 -17.94 11.83
N ALA A 744 -21.52 -17.38 11.65
CA ALA A 744 -22.37 -17.03 12.77
C ALA A 744 -22.90 -18.26 13.54
N GLN A 745 -22.82 -19.47 12.98
CA GLN A 745 -23.30 -20.70 13.59
C GLN A 745 -22.17 -21.51 14.25
N SER A 746 -21.00 -21.63 13.60
CA SER A 746 -19.87 -22.40 14.14
C SER A 746 -18.83 -21.55 14.90
N ASP A 747 -18.87 -20.22 14.77
CA ASP A 747 -17.83 -19.28 15.24
C ASP A 747 -16.43 -19.52 14.62
N GLU A 748 -16.34 -20.39 13.61
CA GLU A 748 -15.12 -20.67 12.89
C GLU A 748 -14.82 -19.57 11.86
N MET A 749 -13.54 -19.32 11.60
CA MET A 749 -13.10 -18.38 10.58
C MET A 749 -13.38 -18.97 9.18
N VAL A 750 -14.11 -18.20 8.37
CA VAL A 750 -14.45 -18.50 6.99
C VAL A 750 -13.78 -17.48 6.07
N TYR A 751 -13.26 -17.99 4.97
CA TYR A 751 -12.52 -17.24 3.98
C TYR A 751 -13.44 -17.01 2.79
N ALA A 752 -13.93 -15.77 2.68
CA ALA A 752 -14.81 -15.36 1.60
C ALA A 752 -13.98 -14.74 0.47
N GLY A 753 -14.27 -15.14 -0.77
CA GLY A 753 -13.52 -14.70 -1.93
C GLY A 753 -14.31 -14.80 -3.23
N ARG A 754 -13.63 -14.49 -4.33
CA ARG A 754 -14.16 -14.64 -5.68
C ARG A 754 -13.16 -15.37 -6.56
N HIS A 755 -13.65 -15.94 -7.65
CA HIS A 755 -12.79 -16.50 -8.67
C HIS A 755 -11.77 -15.48 -9.20
N ALA A 756 -10.54 -15.94 -9.45
CA ALA A 756 -9.48 -15.12 -10.06
C ALA A 756 -9.72 -14.89 -11.56
N TYR A 757 -10.50 -15.78 -12.20
CA TYR A 757 -10.82 -15.75 -13.63
C TYR A 757 -12.32 -15.95 -13.84
N GLY A 758 -12.89 -15.16 -14.75
CA GLY A 758 -14.30 -15.17 -15.11
C GLY A 758 -14.56 -15.67 -16.53
N LYS A 759 -15.81 -15.48 -16.99
CA LYS A 759 -16.24 -15.83 -18.35
C LYS A 759 -15.37 -15.16 -19.42
N ASP A 760 -14.95 -13.92 -19.16
CA ASP A 760 -14.20 -13.08 -20.09
C ASP A 760 -12.76 -13.59 -20.27
N ASP A 761 -12.22 -14.32 -19.28
CA ASP A 761 -10.92 -15.01 -19.35
C ASP A 761 -11.00 -16.38 -20.05
N GLY A 762 -12.13 -16.67 -20.70
CA GLY A 762 -12.42 -17.96 -21.33
C GLY A 762 -12.70 -19.09 -20.32
N LYS A 763 -12.96 -18.77 -19.04
CA LYS A 763 -13.34 -19.76 -18.04
C LYS A 763 -14.71 -20.34 -18.36
N TRP A 764 -14.80 -21.66 -18.30
CA TRP A 764 -16.09 -22.33 -18.47
C TRP A 764 -16.90 -22.26 -17.17
N ILE A 765 -17.95 -21.44 -17.17
CA ILE A 765 -18.80 -21.18 -15.99
C ILE A 765 -20.16 -21.89 -16.05
N ALA A 766 -20.43 -22.69 -17.09
CA ALA A 766 -21.77 -23.25 -17.34
C ALA A 766 -21.99 -24.65 -16.72
N TYR A 767 -21.16 -25.07 -15.75
CA TYR A 767 -21.33 -26.36 -15.09
C TYR A 767 -22.22 -26.25 -13.85
N ALA A 768 -22.89 -27.34 -13.50
CA ALA A 768 -23.71 -27.41 -12.29
C ALA A 768 -22.86 -27.22 -11.03
N GLY A 769 -23.24 -26.25 -10.18
CA GLY A 769 -22.51 -25.91 -8.95
C GLY A 769 -21.43 -24.83 -9.10
N TYR A 770 -21.39 -24.10 -10.23
CA TYR A 770 -20.58 -22.88 -10.32
C TYR A 770 -21.19 -21.76 -9.48
N GLU A 771 -20.38 -21.18 -8.60
CA GLU A 771 -20.67 -19.92 -7.89
C GLU A 771 -19.52 -18.95 -8.14
N GLU A 772 -19.82 -17.69 -8.43
CA GLU A 772 -18.80 -16.67 -8.73
C GLU A 772 -17.91 -16.37 -7.50
N THR A 773 -18.52 -16.46 -6.32
CA THR A 773 -17.89 -16.29 -5.01
C THR A 773 -17.75 -17.62 -4.30
N PHE A 774 -16.84 -17.69 -3.32
CA PHE A 774 -16.75 -18.80 -2.38
C PHE A 774 -16.72 -18.25 -0.95
N SER A 775 -17.18 -19.06 0.00
CA SER A 775 -17.06 -18.82 1.43
C SER A 775 -16.79 -20.16 2.08
N LEU A 776 -15.54 -20.42 2.44
CA LEU A 776 -15.06 -21.74 2.83
C LEU A 776 -14.13 -21.68 4.06
N PRO A 777 -14.16 -22.70 4.93
CA PRO A 777 -13.19 -22.83 6.01
C PRO A 777 -11.77 -23.10 5.47
N LEU A 778 -10.76 -22.86 6.29
CA LEU A 778 -9.34 -22.93 5.91
C LEU A 778 -8.93 -24.32 5.37
N ASP A 779 -9.47 -25.38 5.94
CA ASP A 779 -9.21 -26.78 5.57
C ASP A 779 -9.65 -27.14 4.14
N ARG A 780 -10.51 -26.32 3.55
CA ARG A 780 -10.98 -26.45 2.17
C ARG A 780 -10.15 -25.62 1.19
N LEU A 781 -9.19 -24.82 1.64
CA LEU A 781 -8.32 -24.02 0.78
C LEU A 781 -6.97 -24.70 0.56
N ARG A 782 -6.28 -24.35 -0.53
CA ARG A 782 -4.86 -24.68 -0.77
C ARG A 782 -4.12 -23.43 -1.23
N VAL A 783 -2.86 -23.27 -0.82
CA VAL A 783 -1.98 -22.17 -1.28
C VAL A 783 -0.76 -22.75 -2.02
N THR A 784 -0.12 -21.93 -2.86
CA THR A 784 1.11 -22.34 -3.53
C THR A 784 2.19 -22.63 -2.49
N GLY A 785 2.87 -23.76 -2.61
CA GLY A 785 4.03 -24.05 -1.77
C GLY A 785 5.20 -23.10 -2.03
N ASN A 786 6.07 -22.92 -1.03
CA ASN A 786 7.28 -22.10 -1.18
C ASN A 786 8.30 -22.79 -2.10
N LEU A 787 8.66 -22.15 -3.22
CA LEU A 787 9.67 -22.65 -4.17
C LEU A 787 11.00 -22.99 -3.50
N MET A 788 11.43 -22.18 -2.52
CA MET A 788 12.70 -22.40 -1.83
C MET A 788 12.70 -23.70 -1.04
N ALA A 789 11.55 -24.12 -0.51
CA ALA A 789 11.41 -25.39 0.18
C ALA A 789 11.49 -26.58 -0.79
N ALA A 790 10.91 -26.48 -1.99
CA ALA A 790 11.04 -27.52 -3.03
C ALA A 790 12.50 -27.68 -3.51
N LEU A 791 13.22 -26.57 -3.71
CA LEU A 791 14.63 -26.57 -4.13
C LEU A 791 15.58 -27.08 -3.05
N ALA A 792 15.32 -26.78 -1.77
CA ALA A 792 16.11 -27.28 -0.65
C ALA A 792 16.05 -28.82 -0.54
N VAL A 793 14.90 -29.42 -0.84
CA VAL A 793 14.72 -30.88 -0.83
C VAL A 793 15.45 -31.54 -2.00
N ALA A 794 15.38 -30.95 -3.21
CA ALA A 794 16.03 -31.48 -4.40
C ALA A 794 17.57 -31.50 -4.29
N THR A 795 18.14 -30.56 -3.54
CA THR A 795 19.60 -30.43 -3.34
C THR A 795 20.14 -31.22 -2.14
N GLY A 796 19.27 -31.59 -1.18
CA GLY A 796 19.63 -32.32 0.04
C GLY A 796 19.71 -33.86 -0.09
N GLY A 797 19.29 -34.44 -1.22
CA GLY A 797 19.26 -35.91 -1.43
C GLY A 797 20.61 -36.58 -1.72
N GLY A 798 21.72 -35.85 -1.62
CA GLY A 798 23.06 -36.29 -2.02
C GLY A 798 23.98 -36.76 -0.89
N SER A 799 23.48 -37.24 0.26
CA SER A 799 24.33 -38.01 1.20
C SER A 799 23.51 -38.85 2.19
N ALA A 800 23.12 -40.05 1.77
CA ALA A 800 22.81 -41.15 2.69
C ALA A 800 23.11 -42.47 1.96
N GLY A 801 24.36 -42.92 2.12
CA GLY A 801 24.71 -44.34 2.16
C GLY A 801 24.83 -44.76 3.61
#